data_AF-A0A1V3XDW7-F1
#
_entry.id   AF-A0A1V3XDW7-F1
#
_cell.length_a   1.000
_cell.length_b   1.000
_cell.length_c   1.000
_cell.angle_alpha   90.00
_cell.angle_beta   90.00
_cell.angle_gamma   90.00
#
_symmetry.space_group_name_H-M   'P 1'
#
loop_
_entity.id
_entity.type
_entity.pdbx_description
1 polymer ?
#
loop_
_entity_poly.entity_id
_entity_poly.type
_entity_poly.pdbx_seq_one_letter_code
_entity_poly.pdbx_strand_id
1 'polypeptide(L)'
;MFDANAQIIHDLKKQSGPAAANGAVLIRHESYEHPYPHCWRCRNPLIYRAVSSWFVTVTEFRERMVELNQQITWYPEHVKDGQFGKWLQGARDWSISRNRYWGTPIPVWKSDDPSYPRIDVYGSLDELERDFGVRPDNLHRPYIDELTRPNPDDPTGESTMRRIPDVLDVWFDSGSMPYAQVHYPFENRGWFDGVDCADPDQRVDAHYPGDFIVEYIGQTRGWFYTLHVLATALFDRPAFKTCVAHGIVLGSDGQKMSKSLRNYPDVNEVFHRDGSDAMRWFLMASPILRGGNLIVTEQGIRDGVRQVLRPLWNAYSFLALYAPKVGTWRTDSRHVLDRYILAKLAVLREDLTRSMEVCDISGACEQLRQFTEALTNWYVRRSRLRFWEEDGDAIDTLHTVLEVTTRLAAPLLPLITEVIWRAVTGERSVHLTDWPQADAVPADADLVAAMDQVREVCSAASSLRKAKKLRVRLPLPKLTVAVADPERLKPFAELIADELNVKQVELTDDIDTYGRFELTVNARVAGPRLGKDVQAAIKAVKAGDGVVNPDGTLTAGPAVLQPEEYNSRLVAADPESTAALPGGAGLVVLDGAVTPELEAEGWAKDRIRELQELRKSTGLDVSDRISVVIAVPAERQAWAQTHRDLIAGEILATSFEFGDPCGGVDIGDGVRVTIAKAG
;
A
#
# COMPACT_ATOMS: atom_id res chain seq x y z
N MET A 1 29.63 31.28 17.20
CA MET A 1 28.64 31.87 18.14
C MET A 1 29.05 31.53 19.56
N PHE A 2 29.12 30.24 19.89
CA PHE A 2 29.68 29.77 21.17
C PHE A 2 31.16 30.13 21.35
N ASP A 3 31.90 30.34 20.26
CA ASP A 3 33.30 30.81 20.30
C ASP A 3 33.44 32.20 20.93
N ALA A 4 32.38 33.01 20.90
CA ALA A 4 32.37 34.32 21.55
C ALA A 4 32.27 34.23 23.08
N ASN A 5 31.82 33.09 23.63
CA ASN A 5 31.60 32.94 25.07
C ASN A 5 32.89 33.14 25.86
N ALA A 6 34.02 32.61 25.39
CA ALA A 6 35.30 32.77 26.08
C ALA A 6 35.71 34.24 26.23
N GLN A 7 35.51 35.04 25.17
CA GLN A 7 35.80 36.47 25.20
C GLN A 7 34.82 37.23 26.10
N ILE A 8 33.52 36.91 26.03
CA ILE A 8 32.49 37.53 26.89
C ILE A 8 32.80 37.25 28.36
N ILE A 9 33.16 36.01 28.71
CA ILE A 9 33.53 35.63 30.08
C ILE A 9 34.80 36.37 30.52
N HIS A 10 35.79 36.51 29.63
CA HIS A 10 37.02 37.27 29.91
C HIS A 10 36.71 38.73 30.25
N ASP A 11 35.90 39.38 29.41
CA ASP A 11 35.50 40.77 29.56
C ASP A 11 34.70 41.00 30.85
N LEU A 12 33.75 40.10 31.18
CA LEU A 12 32.98 40.15 32.42
C LEU A 12 33.84 39.94 33.68
N LYS A 13 34.89 39.10 33.62
CA LYS A 13 35.84 38.91 34.74
C LYS A 13 36.71 40.12 34.96
N LYS A 14 37.15 40.78 33.89
CA LYS A 14 38.04 41.93 33.95
C LYS A 14 37.31 43.28 34.01
N GLN A 15 35.98 43.27 33.96
CA GLN A 15 35.15 44.48 33.85
C GLN A 15 35.63 45.37 32.69
N SER A 16 35.93 44.73 31.55
CA SER A 16 36.44 45.38 30.34
C SER A 16 35.52 45.14 29.14
N GLY A 17 35.86 45.74 28.00
CA GLY A 17 35.11 45.55 26.76
C GLY A 17 33.72 46.19 26.76
N PRO A 18 32.85 45.85 25.78
CA PRO A 18 31.55 46.51 25.59
C PRO A 18 30.59 46.38 26.76
N ALA A 19 30.69 45.29 27.54
CA ALA A 19 29.81 45.05 28.69
C ALA A 19 30.15 45.93 29.91
N ALA A 20 31.39 46.44 30.00
CA ALA A 20 31.84 47.29 31.11
C ALA A 20 31.09 48.61 31.19
N ALA A 21 30.67 49.16 30.04
CA ALA A 21 29.89 50.40 29.97
C ALA A 21 28.56 50.32 30.73
N ASN A 22 28.05 49.10 30.95
CA ASN A 22 26.81 48.84 31.67
C ASN A 22 27.05 48.36 33.11
N GLY A 23 28.30 48.38 33.61
CA GLY A 23 28.64 47.93 34.96
C GLY A 23 28.43 46.43 35.20
N ALA A 24 28.47 45.61 34.14
CA ALA A 24 28.20 44.18 34.24
C ALA A 24 29.26 43.45 35.10
N VAL A 25 28.81 42.54 35.97
CA VAL A 25 29.67 41.74 36.85
C VAL A 25 29.39 40.24 36.71
N LEU A 26 30.44 39.42 36.73
CA LEU A 26 30.29 37.96 36.72
C LEU A 26 29.88 37.44 38.11
N ILE A 27 28.65 36.94 38.24
CA ILE A 27 28.14 36.35 39.49
C ILE A 27 28.46 34.85 39.58
N ARG A 28 28.21 34.11 38.50
CA ARG A 28 28.37 32.64 38.44
C ARG A 28 28.67 32.23 37.00
N HIS A 29 29.58 31.27 36.84
CA HIS A 29 29.95 30.71 35.53
C HIS A 29 29.81 29.19 35.60
N GLU A 30 28.87 28.65 34.83
CA GLU A 30 28.59 27.21 34.75
C GLU A 30 28.29 26.80 33.31
N SER A 31 28.54 25.53 33.01
CA SER A 31 28.16 24.91 31.75
C SER A 31 26.75 24.34 31.87
N TYR A 32 25.90 24.60 30.88
CA TYR A 32 24.53 24.09 30.84
C TYR A 32 24.22 23.48 29.48
N GLU A 33 23.88 22.18 29.49
CA GLU A 33 23.44 21.47 28.30
C GLU A 33 21.94 21.65 28.11
N HIS A 34 21.53 22.18 26.96
CA HIS A 34 20.13 22.44 26.66
C HIS A 34 19.87 22.42 25.15
N PRO A 35 18.61 22.20 24.72
CA PRO A 35 18.23 22.33 23.32
C PRO A 35 18.43 23.77 22.84
N TYR A 36 19.14 23.94 21.72
CA TYR A 36 19.43 25.25 21.14
C TYR A 36 19.01 25.32 19.65
N PRO A 37 18.44 26.45 19.17
CA PRO A 37 18.00 26.56 17.79
C PRO A 37 19.16 26.62 16.78
N HIS A 38 19.07 25.84 15.71
CA HIS A 38 20.05 25.80 14.63
C HIS A 38 19.37 26.00 13.28
N CYS A 39 20.10 26.58 12.32
CA CYS A 39 19.63 26.70 10.95
C CYS A 39 19.37 25.31 10.36
N TRP A 40 18.15 25.06 9.89
CA TRP A 40 17.76 23.76 9.33
C TRP A 40 18.58 23.35 8.10
N ARG A 41 19.13 24.32 7.36
CA ARG A 41 19.93 24.10 6.15
C ARG A 41 21.42 23.92 6.42
N CYS A 42 22.05 24.87 7.13
CA CYS A 42 23.50 24.87 7.34
C CYS A 42 23.94 24.38 8.72
N ARG A 43 23.00 24.06 9.62
CA ARG A 43 23.23 23.57 10.99
C ARG A 43 23.99 24.52 11.92
N ASN A 44 24.25 25.76 11.51
CA ASN A 44 24.87 26.75 12.39
C ASN A 44 23.91 27.20 13.52
N PRO A 45 24.43 27.51 14.72
CA PRO A 45 23.63 28.05 15.82
C PRO A 45 23.00 29.38 15.44
N LEU A 46 21.72 29.56 15.76
CA LEU A 46 20.99 30.80 15.51
C LEU A 46 21.14 31.79 16.68
N ILE A 47 21.03 33.08 16.39
CA ILE A 47 20.90 34.13 17.41
C ILE A 47 19.62 34.90 17.16
N TYR A 48 18.99 35.36 18.23
CA TYR A 48 17.89 36.31 18.12
C TYR A 48 18.47 37.72 17.99
N ARG A 49 18.12 38.40 16.91
CA ARG A 49 18.52 39.79 16.65
C ARG A 49 17.33 40.53 16.06
N ALA A 50 17.09 41.74 16.57
CA ALA A 50 16.12 42.64 15.95
C ALA A 50 16.64 43.07 14.57
N VAL A 51 15.89 42.74 13.52
CA VAL A 51 16.13 43.13 12.13
C VAL A 51 14.80 43.56 11.53
N SER A 52 14.82 44.55 10.64
CA SER A 52 13.64 44.92 9.87
C SER A 52 13.23 43.77 8.96
N SER A 53 11.94 43.47 8.90
CA SER A 53 11.36 42.41 8.08
C SER A 53 9.95 42.80 7.66
N TRP A 54 9.49 42.29 6.52
CA TRP A 54 8.09 42.33 6.12
C TRP A 54 7.36 41.11 6.66
N PHE A 55 6.11 41.31 7.09
CA PHE A 55 5.29 40.28 7.71
C PHE A 55 3.90 40.22 7.06
N VAL A 56 3.35 39.02 6.98
CA VAL A 56 1.90 38.81 6.82
C VAL A 56 1.32 38.62 8.22
N THR A 57 0.29 39.40 8.56
CA THR A 57 -0.38 39.40 9.87
C THR A 57 -1.31 38.18 10.02
N VAL A 58 -0.73 36.98 10.02
CA VAL A 58 -1.46 35.70 10.10
C VAL A 58 -2.32 35.61 11.36
N THR A 59 -1.93 36.30 12.43
CA THR A 59 -2.67 36.31 13.69
C THR A 59 -4.10 36.84 13.57
N GLU A 60 -4.38 37.73 12.61
CA GLU A 60 -5.73 38.32 12.40
C GLU A 60 -6.76 37.33 11.85
N PHE A 61 -6.34 36.37 11.01
CA PHE A 61 -7.22 35.38 10.37
C PHE A 61 -6.94 33.94 10.83
N ARG A 62 -6.24 33.80 11.96
CA ARG A 62 -5.85 32.49 12.51
C ARG A 62 -7.04 31.60 12.84
N GLU A 63 -8.07 32.16 13.47
CA GLU A 63 -9.28 31.43 13.81
C GLU A 63 -9.99 30.94 12.55
N ARG A 64 -10.02 31.79 11.52
CA ARG A 64 -10.58 31.44 10.22
C ARG A 64 -9.83 30.28 9.55
N MET A 65 -8.50 30.24 9.64
CA MET A 65 -7.73 29.09 9.16
C MET A 65 -8.13 27.79 9.88
N VAL A 66 -8.37 27.83 11.19
CA VAL A 66 -8.80 26.65 11.97
C VAL A 66 -10.18 26.18 11.53
N GLU A 67 -11.11 27.09 11.27
CA GLU A 67 -12.45 26.78 10.75
C GLU A 67 -12.38 26.14 9.35
N LEU A 68 -11.66 26.77 8.43
CA LEU A 68 -11.52 26.28 7.05
C LEU A 68 -10.82 24.91 7.00
N ASN A 69 -9.90 24.64 7.92
CA ASN A 69 -9.26 23.33 8.04
C ASN A 69 -10.25 22.20 8.35
N GLN A 70 -11.36 22.47 9.02
CA GLN A 70 -12.37 21.44 9.32
C GLN A 70 -13.05 20.90 8.06
N GLN A 71 -13.10 21.71 6.99
CA GLN A 71 -13.66 21.34 5.69
C GLN A 71 -12.74 20.43 4.87
N ILE A 72 -11.49 20.28 5.28
CA ILE A 72 -10.50 19.46 4.59
C ILE A 72 -10.61 18.01 5.05
N THR A 73 -10.61 17.06 4.12
CA THR A 73 -10.49 15.63 4.43
C THR A 73 -9.01 15.28 4.61
N TRP A 74 -8.63 14.82 5.80
CA TRP A 74 -7.24 14.47 6.11
C TRP A 74 -7.05 12.96 6.21
N TYR A 75 -5.98 12.47 5.59
CA TYR A 75 -5.49 11.12 5.77
C TYR A 75 -4.03 11.18 6.29
N PRO A 76 -3.75 10.72 7.52
CA PRO A 76 -4.70 10.21 8.51
C PRO A 76 -5.52 11.32 9.19
N GLU A 77 -6.74 10.99 9.61
CA GLU A 77 -7.74 11.94 10.13
C GLU A 77 -7.24 12.76 11.33
N HIS A 78 -6.48 12.13 12.23
CA HIS A 78 -5.94 12.78 13.43
C HIS A 78 -5.01 13.97 13.15
N VAL A 79 -4.53 14.16 11.91
CA VAL A 79 -3.71 15.34 11.54
C VAL A 79 -4.54 16.62 11.59
N LYS A 80 -5.84 16.53 11.25
CA LYS A 80 -6.78 17.66 11.21
C LYS A 80 -6.79 18.44 12.52
N ASP A 81 -7.06 17.76 13.63
CA ASP A 81 -7.12 18.37 14.98
C ASP A 81 -5.82 18.20 15.77
N GLY A 82 -4.92 17.34 15.29
CA GLY A 82 -3.62 17.06 15.88
C GLY A 82 -2.55 18.03 15.41
N GLN A 83 -1.60 17.55 14.62
CA GLN A 83 -0.40 18.30 14.28
C GLN A 83 -0.70 19.59 13.51
N PHE A 84 -1.62 19.56 12.56
CA PHE A 84 -1.94 20.73 11.74
C PHE A 84 -2.88 21.69 12.47
N GLY A 85 -3.99 21.20 13.03
CA GLY A 85 -4.93 22.02 13.81
C GLY A 85 -4.28 22.76 14.97
N LYS A 86 -3.44 22.09 15.77
CA LYS A 86 -2.69 22.75 16.86
C LYS A 86 -1.66 23.75 16.35
N TRP A 87 -1.06 23.49 15.18
CA TRP A 87 -0.14 24.43 14.55
C TRP A 87 -0.85 25.71 14.11
N LEU A 88 -2.04 25.59 13.49
CA LEU A 88 -2.87 26.72 13.12
C LEU A 88 -3.32 27.53 14.35
N GLN A 89 -3.79 26.88 15.42
CA GLN A 89 -4.19 27.57 16.67
C GLN A 89 -3.05 28.39 17.29
N GLY A 90 -1.81 27.94 17.12
CA GLY A 90 -0.60 28.62 17.59
C GLY A 90 0.10 29.50 16.56
N ALA A 91 -0.52 29.76 15.40
CA ALA A 91 0.10 30.50 14.32
C ALA A 91 0.50 31.92 14.75
N ARG A 92 1.62 32.37 14.18
CA ARG A 92 2.24 33.68 14.40
C ARG A 92 2.38 34.39 13.06
N ASP A 93 2.57 35.70 13.11
CA ASP A 93 2.83 36.49 11.91
C ASP A 93 4.04 35.96 11.16
N TRP A 94 3.87 35.85 9.85
CA TRP A 94 4.84 35.20 8.98
C TRP A 94 5.80 36.23 8.41
N SER A 95 7.06 36.17 8.82
CA SER A 95 8.15 36.93 8.19
C SER A 95 8.37 36.43 6.76
N ILE A 96 7.99 37.24 5.77
CA ILE A 96 8.08 36.92 4.34
C ILE A 96 9.31 37.48 3.65
N SER A 97 10.07 38.40 4.27
CA SER A 97 11.26 38.97 3.64
C SER A 97 12.54 38.21 3.96
N ARG A 98 13.44 38.12 2.97
CA ARG A 98 14.73 37.43 3.07
C ARG A 98 15.82 38.31 2.46
N ASN A 99 16.91 38.50 3.21
CA ASN A 99 18.12 39.20 2.73
C ASN A 99 18.97 38.23 1.88
N ARG A 100 18.48 37.92 0.69
CA ARG A 100 19.09 36.97 -0.28
C ARG A 100 19.07 37.55 -1.69
N TYR A 101 19.84 36.93 -2.58
CA TYR A 101 19.94 37.33 -3.99
C TYR A 101 18.94 36.62 -4.88
N TRP A 102 18.74 35.31 -4.67
CA TRP A 102 17.84 34.49 -5.49
C TRP A 102 16.49 34.26 -4.79
N GLY A 103 15.43 34.75 -5.41
CA GLY A 103 14.04 34.65 -4.96
C GLY A 103 13.18 35.70 -5.68
N THR A 104 11.86 35.61 -5.52
CA THR A 104 10.92 36.59 -6.08
C THR A 104 11.10 37.95 -5.40
N PRO A 105 11.47 39.02 -6.11
CA PRO A 105 11.67 40.33 -5.49
C PRO A 105 10.38 40.87 -4.89
N ILE A 106 10.44 41.42 -3.67
CA ILE A 106 9.26 42.05 -3.06
C ILE A 106 8.98 43.35 -3.84
N PRO A 107 7.76 43.56 -4.37
CA PRO A 107 7.46 44.67 -5.28
C PRO A 107 7.15 45.97 -4.51
N VAL A 108 8.01 46.32 -3.55
CA VAL A 108 7.87 47.51 -2.70
C VAL A 108 8.97 48.52 -3.02
N TRP A 109 8.57 49.73 -3.37
CA TRP A 109 9.46 50.88 -3.53
C TRP A 109 9.29 51.84 -2.35
N LYS A 110 10.40 52.36 -1.84
CA LYS A 110 10.47 53.27 -0.71
C LYS A 110 11.34 54.48 -1.06
N SER A 111 10.94 55.65 -0.59
CA SER A 111 11.78 56.87 -0.66
C SER A 111 13.11 56.65 0.06
N ASP A 112 14.21 57.17 -0.52
CA ASP A 112 15.52 57.21 0.10
C ASP A 112 15.73 58.40 1.05
N ASP A 113 14.77 59.33 1.14
CA ASP A 113 14.78 60.45 2.09
C ASP A 113 13.67 60.27 3.17
N PRO A 114 14.04 60.18 4.47
CA PRO A 114 13.06 60.08 5.55
C PRO A 114 12.20 61.34 5.74
N SER A 115 12.58 62.49 5.17
CA SER A 115 11.81 63.74 5.21
C SER A 115 10.59 63.70 4.29
N TYR A 116 10.65 62.87 3.24
CA TYR A 116 9.57 62.63 2.28
C TYR A 116 9.21 61.14 2.26
N PRO A 117 8.65 60.59 3.36
CA PRO A 117 8.41 59.16 3.47
C PRO A 117 7.26 58.71 2.56
N ARG A 118 7.58 57.84 1.61
CA ARG A 118 6.61 57.21 0.71
C ARG A 118 6.92 55.73 0.56
N ILE A 119 5.88 54.90 0.46
CA ILE A 119 5.95 53.47 0.15
C ILE A 119 4.91 53.18 -0.94
N ASP A 120 5.35 52.63 -2.06
CA ASP A 120 4.49 52.16 -3.14
C ASP A 120 4.65 50.63 -3.29
N VAL A 121 3.54 49.94 -3.57
CA VAL A 121 3.51 48.50 -3.85
C VAL A 121 2.88 48.27 -5.21
N TYR A 122 3.57 47.54 -6.08
CA TYR A 122 3.13 47.31 -7.46
C TYR A 122 2.59 45.90 -7.64
N GLY A 123 1.38 45.81 -8.20
CA GLY A 123 0.66 44.56 -8.43
C GLY A 123 0.75 44.03 -9.86
N SER A 124 1.16 44.85 -10.82
CA SER A 124 1.26 44.43 -12.23
C SER A 124 2.37 45.16 -13.01
N LEU A 125 2.72 44.59 -14.17
CA LEU A 125 3.63 45.24 -15.12
C LEU A 125 3.07 46.55 -15.69
N ASP A 126 1.74 46.68 -15.82
CA ASP A 126 1.10 47.89 -16.32
C ASP A 126 1.23 49.05 -15.31
N GLU A 127 1.16 48.73 -14.01
CA GLU A 127 1.41 49.73 -12.98
C GLU A 127 2.87 50.19 -12.97
N LEU A 128 3.81 49.26 -13.16
CA LEU A 128 5.24 49.58 -13.28
C LEU A 128 5.52 50.43 -14.54
N GLU A 129 4.95 50.08 -15.68
CA GLU A 129 5.13 50.82 -16.92
C GLU A 129 4.59 52.25 -16.81
N ARG A 130 3.42 52.42 -16.20
CA ARG A 130 2.81 53.74 -15.95
C ARG A 130 3.68 54.63 -15.06
N ASP A 131 4.25 54.09 -13.98
CA ASP A 131 4.94 54.90 -12.97
C ASP A 131 6.42 55.14 -13.27
N PHE A 132 7.06 54.23 -14.01
CA PHE A 132 8.49 54.30 -14.35
C PHE A 132 8.74 54.61 -15.83
N GLY A 133 7.71 54.62 -16.68
CA GLY A 133 7.81 54.90 -18.11
C GLY A 133 8.46 53.78 -18.92
N VAL A 134 8.77 52.64 -18.30
CA VAL A 134 9.37 51.46 -18.95
C VAL A 134 8.72 50.20 -18.39
N ARG A 135 8.35 49.29 -19.29
CA ARG A 135 7.90 47.95 -18.93
C ARG A 135 9.12 47.04 -18.75
N PRO A 136 9.40 46.53 -17.53
CA PRO A 136 10.54 45.65 -17.32
C PRO A 136 10.30 44.29 -18.01
N ASP A 137 11.34 43.76 -18.66
CA ASP A 137 11.36 42.43 -19.28
C ASP A 137 11.89 41.33 -18.34
N ASN A 138 12.62 41.73 -17.29
CA ASN A 138 13.16 40.85 -16.27
C ASN A 138 12.87 41.38 -14.86
N LEU A 139 12.03 40.65 -14.13
CA LEU A 139 11.62 40.99 -12.77
C LEU A 139 12.60 40.50 -11.70
N HIS A 140 13.69 39.83 -12.05
CA HIS A 140 14.67 39.33 -11.09
C HIS A 140 15.71 40.38 -10.69
N ARG A 141 16.33 40.17 -9.53
CA ARG A 141 17.55 40.89 -9.16
C ARG A 141 18.72 40.43 -10.04
N PRO A 142 19.65 41.33 -10.41
CA PRO A 142 19.72 42.74 -10.01
C PRO A 142 18.84 43.69 -10.86
N TYR A 143 18.34 43.26 -12.02
CA TYR A 143 17.70 44.12 -13.02
C TYR A 143 16.54 44.96 -12.47
N ILE A 144 15.64 44.34 -11.71
CA ILE A 144 14.49 45.05 -11.11
C ILE A 144 14.89 46.13 -10.10
N ASP A 145 16.11 46.05 -9.53
CA ASP A 145 16.62 47.04 -8.57
C ASP A 145 17.02 48.36 -9.27
N GLU A 146 17.23 48.36 -10.59
CA GLU A 146 17.59 49.53 -11.39
C GLU A 146 16.38 50.44 -11.69
N LEU A 147 15.17 49.90 -11.57
CA LEU A 147 13.92 50.61 -11.81
C LEU A 147 13.68 51.63 -10.68
N THR A 148 13.91 52.91 -10.95
CA THR A 148 13.80 54.01 -9.98
C THR A 148 13.07 55.21 -10.60
N ARG A 149 12.45 56.04 -9.76
CA ARG A 149 11.76 57.28 -10.19
C ARG A 149 11.91 58.38 -9.13
N PRO A 150 11.83 59.67 -9.49
CA PRO A 150 11.72 60.74 -8.50
C PRO A 150 10.55 60.50 -7.55
N ASN A 151 10.71 60.87 -6.28
CA ASN A 151 9.63 60.78 -5.31
C ASN A 151 8.54 61.81 -5.63
N PRO A 152 7.30 61.40 -5.94
CA PRO A 152 6.23 62.33 -6.28
C PRO A 152 5.80 63.23 -5.10
N ASP A 153 6.13 62.87 -3.87
CA ASP A 153 5.79 63.65 -2.67
C ASP A 153 6.86 64.69 -2.32
N ASP A 154 8.00 64.68 -3.03
CA ASP A 154 9.08 65.64 -2.86
C ASP A 154 9.03 66.73 -3.94
N PRO A 155 8.61 67.96 -3.60
CA PRO A 155 8.48 69.05 -4.57
C PRO A 155 9.83 69.55 -5.10
N THR A 156 10.95 69.19 -4.46
CA THR A 156 12.31 69.53 -4.93
C THR A 156 12.78 68.60 -6.04
N GLY A 157 12.22 67.39 -6.11
CA GLY A 157 12.63 66.33 -7.03
C GLY A 157 13.97 65.68 -6.68
N GLU A 158 14.52 65.92 -5.48
CA GLU A 158 15.84 65.40 -5.07
C GLU A 158 15.77 63.95 -4.55
N SER A 159 14.70 63.57 -3.86
CA SER A 159 14.53 62.20 -3.34
C SER A 159 14.02 61.22 -4.41
N THR A 160 14.40 59.95 -4.26
CA THR A 160 14.17 58.89 -5.24
C THR A 160 13.43 57.70 -4.61
N MET A 161 12.43 57.17 -5.33
CA MET A 161 11.79 55.90 -4.99
C MET A 161 12.67 54.73 -5.45
N ARG A 162 13.06 53.87 -4.50
CA ARG A 162 13.92 52.69 -4.76
C ARG A 162 13.28 51.43 -4.22
N ARG A 163 13.41 50.31 -4.94
CA ARG A 163 12.94 49.02 -4.46
C ARG A 163 13.68 48.64 -3.17
N ILE A 164 12.98 48.05 -2.21
CA ILE A 164 13.64 47.41 -1.07
C ILE A 164 14.51 46.24 -1.57
N PRO A 165 15.68 45.93 -0.97
CA PRO A 165 16.57 44.89 -1.50
C PRO A 165 16.06 43.46 -1.27
N ASP A 166 15.08 43.28 -0.39
CA ASP A 166 14.58 41.99 0.06
C ASP A 166 13.90 41.20 -1.06
N VAL A 167 14.00 39.86 -0.97
CA VAL A 167 13.21 38.90 -1.76
C VAL A 167 12.24 38.15 -0.85
N LEU A 168 11.20 37.57 -1.44
CA LEU A 168 10.22 36.75 -0.73
C LEU A 168 10.83 35.45 -0.19
N ASP A 169 10.22 34.95 0.88
CA ASP A 169 10.41 33.60 1.39
C ASP A 169 9.98 32.59 0.33
N VAL A 170 10.76 31.52 0.14
CA VAL A 170 10.44 30.48 -0.87
C VAL A 170 9.11 29.75 -0.57
N TRP A 171 8.67 29.80 0.69
CA TRP A 171 7.35 29.29 1.08
C TRP A 171 6.19 30.17 0.59
N PHE A 172 6.45 31.44 0.29
CA PHE A 172 5.51 32.35 -0.37
C PHE A 172 5.34 31.95 -1.83
N ASP A 173 6.44 31.68 -2.54
CA ASP A 173 6.39 31.22 -3.93
C ASP A 173 5.60 29.91 -4.04
N SER A 174 5.97 28.91 -3.23
CA SER A 174 5.30 27.60 -3.25
C SER A 174 3.85 27.67 -2.77
N GLY A 175 3.53 28.49 -1.76
CA GLY A 175 2.15 28.72 -1.35
C GLY A 175 1.30 29.46 -2.39
N SER A 176 1.94 30.22 -3.28
CA SER A 176 1.26 30.93 -4.38
C SER A 176 0.94 30.05 -5.58
N MET A 177 1.49 28.82 -5.61
CA MET A 177 1.37 27.88 -6.73
C MET A 177 -0.05 27.75 -7.31
N PRO A 178 -1.14 27.63 -6.52
CA PRO A 178 -2.47 27.38 -7.06
C PRO A 178 -2.95 28.43 -8.07
N TYR A 179 -2.66 29.71 -7.82
CA TYR A 179 -3.07 30.82 -8.68
C TYR A 179 -1.93 31.32 -9.59
N ALA A 180 -0.68 31.23 -9.14
CA ALA A 180 0.47 31.68 -9.92
C ALA A 180 0.71 30.84 -11.19
N GLN A 181 0.40 29.53 -11.14
CA GLN A 181 0.61 28.62 -12.28
C GLN A 181 -0.22 28.98 -13.52
N VAL A 182 -1.31 29.74 -13.34
CA VAL A 182 -2.26 30.10 -14.41
C VAL A 182 -2.31 31.61 -14.66
N HIS A 183 -1.34 32.37 -14.15
CA HIS A 183 -1.27 33.83 -14.31
C HIS A 183 -2.52 34.57 -13.77
N TYR A 184 -3.20 33.99 -12.76
CA TYR A 184 -4.30 34.66 -12.05
C TYR A 184 -3.75 35.87 -11.27
N PRO A 185 -4.44 37.02 -11.24
CA PRO A 185 -5.81 37.26 -11.74
C PRO A 185 -5.90 37.75 -13.19
N PHE A 186 -4.77 37.86 -13.91
CA PHE A 186 -4.72 38.48 -15.24
C PHE A 186 -5.28 37.57 -16.34
N GLU A 187 -5.05 36.25 -16.22
CA GLU A 187 -5.52 35.24 -17.18
C GLU A 187 -6.17 34.05 -16.45
N ASN A 188 -6.88 33.22 -17.21
CA ASN A 188 -7.44 31.93 -16.77
C ASN A 188 -8.37 32.00 -15.55
N ARG A 189 -9.01 33.16 -15.34
CA ARG A 189 -9.90 33.37 -14.20
C ARG A 189 -11.08 32.40 -14.19
N GLY A 190 -11.73 32.15 -15.34
CA GLY A 190 -12.85 31.20 -15.41
C GLY A 190 -12.46 29.78 -15.02
N TRP A 191 -11.28 29.32 -15.46
CA TRP A 191 -10.71 28.04 -15.07
C TRP A 191 -10.46 27.96 -13.54
N PHE A 192 -9.91 29.02 -12.96
CA PHE A 192 -9.62 29.08 -11.52
C PHE A 192 -10.90 29.18 -10.67
N ASP A 193 -11.83 30.07 -11.05
CA ASP A 193 -13.06 30.39 -10.31
C ASP A 193 -14.23 29.41 -10.59
N GLY A 194 -14.14 28.59 -11.63
CA GLY A 194 -15.23 27.69 -12.07
C GLY A 194 -16.35 28.41 -12.82
N VAL A 195 -15.97 29.29 -13.76
CA VAL A 195 -16.89 30.03 -14.62
C VAL A 195 -16.63 29.62 -16.07
N ASP A 196 -17.69 29.24 -16.78
CA ASP A 196 -17.59 28.86 -18.19
C ASP A 196 -17.17 30.06 -19.05
N CYS A 197 -16.27 29.82 -20.01
CA CYS A 197 -15.71 30.88 -20.86
C CYS A 197 -16.64 31.29 -22.01
N ALA A 198 -17.62 30.45 -22.36
CA ALA A 198 -18.65 30.70 -23.36
C ALA A 198 -19.97 31.23 -22.74
N ASP A 199 -20.28 30.84 -21.49
CA ASP A 199 -21.45 31.34 -20.75
C ASP A 199 -21.12 31.72 -19.29
N PRO A 200 -20.91 33.01 -18.98
CA PRO A 200 -20.58 33.47 -17.62
C PRO A 200 -21.63 33.15 -16.55
N ASP A 201 -22.88 32.85 -16.94
CA ASP A 201 -23.95 32.46 -16.02
C ASP A 201 -23.93 30.94 -15.74
N GLN A 202 -23.17 30.16 -16.51
CA GLN A 202 -22.96 28.73 -16.31
C GLN A 202 -21.74 28.47 -15.40
N ARG A 203 -22.01 27.82 -14.27
CA ARG A 203 -20.97 27.32 -13.36
C ARG A 203 -20.41 26.00 -13.89
N VAL A 204 -19.08 25.90 -13.92
CA VAL A 204 -18.34 24.65 -14.09
C VAL A 204 -17.54 24.36 -12.83
N ASP A 205 -16.98 23.16 -12.72
CA ASP A 205 -16.15 22.81 -11.57
C ASP A 205 -14.93 23.72 -11.49
N ALA A 206 -14.79 24.44 -10.37
CA ALA A 206 -13.64 25.30 -10.12
C ALA A 206 -12.39 24.45 -9.88
N HIS A 207 -11.26 24.83 -10.48
CA HIS A 207 -9.97 24.17 -10.23
C HIS A 207 -9.35 24.55 -8.87
N TYR A 208 -9.90 25.55 -8.17
CA TYR A 208 -9.47 25.91 -6.82
C TYR A 208 -10.64 26.02 -5.83
N PRO A 209 -10.65 25.24 -4.71
CA PRO A 209 -9.54 24.45 -4.17
C PRO A 209 -9.26 23.15 -4.93
N GLY A 210 -7.99 22.75 -5.00
CA GLY A 210 -7.59 21.49 -5.63
C GLY A 210 -8.14 20.27 -4.89
N ASP A 211 -8.49 19.20 -5.61
CA ASP A 211 -9.18 18.05 -5.02
C ASP A 211 -8.29 17.21 -4.09
N PHE A 212 -7.02 17.04 -4.44
CA PHE A 212 -6.11 16.13 -3.76
C PHE A 212 -4.68 16.67 -3.70
N ILE A 213 -4.02 16.49 -2.55
CA ILE A 213 -2.60 16.74 -2.34
C ILE A 213 -2.00 15.62 -1.50
N VAL A 214 -0.75 15.23 -1.78
CA VAL A 214 -0.02 14.23 -1.00
C VAL A 214 1.41 14.65 -0.77
N GLU A 215 1.82 14.76 0.49
CA GLU A 215 3.21 15.04 0.88
C GLU A 215 3.53 14.46 2.26
N TYR A 216 4.80 14.48 2.63
CA TYR A 216 5.22 13.98 3.93
C TYR A 216 4.69 14.86 5.08
N ILE A 217 4.42 14.24 6.22
CA ILE A 217 3.75 14.83 7.40
C ILE A 217 4.37 16.13 7.93
N GLY A 218 5.65 16.37 7.69
CA GLY A 218 6.28 17.63 8.11
C GLY A 218 5.92 18.84 7.23
N GLN A 219 5.22 18.64 6.10
CA GLN A 219 4.63 19.75 5.34
C GLN A 219 3.48 20.44 6.08
N THR A 220 2.97 19.85 7.18
CA THR A 220 2.09 20.54 8.14
C THR A 220 2.68 21.83 8.71
N ARG A 221 4.00 22.02 8.62
CA ARG A 221 4.70 23.26 8.97
C ARG A 221 5.40 23.95 7.79
N GLY A 222 5.24 23.38 6.59
CA GLY A 222 5.84 23.86 5.35
C GLY A 222 4.73 24.20 4.37
N TRP A 223 4.66 23.44 3.28
CA TRP A 223 3.79 23.77 2.15
C TRP A 223 2.30 23.76 2.46
N PHE A 224 1.80 22.76 3.21
CA PHE A 224 0.37 22.72 3.59
C PHE A 224 -0.02 23.96 4.38
N TYR A 225 0.87 24.41 5.28
CA TYR A 225 0.64 25.60 6.08
C TYR A 225 0.61 26.86 5.21
N THR A 226 1.59 27.06 4.34
CA THR A 226 1.65 28.29 3.55
C THR A 226 0.60 28.36 2.44
N LEU A 227 0.23 27.22 1.86
CA LEU A 227 -0.96 27.12 1.00
C LEU A 227 -2.20 27.58 1.77
N HIS A 228 -2.43 27.06 2.98
CA HIS A 228 -3.64 27.37 3.76
C HIS A 228 -3.67 28.82 4.26
N VAL A 229 -2.50 29.39 4.60
CA VAL A 229 -2.36 30.82 4.93
C VAL A 229 -2.80 31.70 3.76
N LEU A 230 -2.26 31.45 2.56
CA LEU A 230 -2.58 32.27 1.38
C LEU A 230 -4.00 32.01 0.85
N ALA A 231 -4.46 30.76 0.90
CA ALA A 231 -5.85 30.39 0.58
C ALA A 231 -6.85 31.18 1.41
N THR A 232 -6.62 31.23 2.72
CA THR A 232 -7.49 31.92 3.67
C THR A 232 -7.42 33.43 3.45
N ALA A 233 -6.21 33.99 3.37
CA ALA A 233 -6.02 35.44 3.27
C ALA A 233 -6.53 36.04 1.96
N LEU A 234 -6.37 35.33 0.83
CA LEU A 234 -6.70 35.85 -0.50
C LEU A 234 -8.10 35.43 -0.98
N PHE A 235 -8.61 34.28 -0.55
CA PHE A 235 -9.78 33.65 -1.16
C PHE A 235 -10.83 33.13 -0.17
N ASP A 236 -10.58 33.25 1.14
CA ASP A 236 -11.43 32.78 2.25
C ASP A 236 -11.99 31.35 2.06
N ARG A 237 -11.12 30.41 1.69
CA ARG A 237 -11.49 29.00 1.42
C ARG A 237 -10.37 28.04 1.83
N PRO A 238 -10.64 26.72 2.00
CA PRO A 238 -9.57 25.75 2.23
C PRO A 238 -8.60 25.72 1.05
N ALA A 239 -7.33 25.39 1.30
CA ALA A 239 -6.33 25.29 0.22
C ALA A 239 -6.55 24.11 -0.74
N PHE A 240 -7.16 23.04 -0.23
CA PHE A 240 -7.39 21.78 -0.93
C PHE A 240 -8.54 21.02 -0.25
N LYS A 241 -9.22 20.13 -0.99
CA LYS A 241 -10.35 19.34 -0.48
C LYS A 241 -9.88 18.12 0.31
N THR A 242 -8.88 17.39 -0.19
CA THR A 242 -8.34 16.18 0.43
C THR A 242 -6.82 16.21 0.54
N CYS A 243 -6.26 15.81 1.67
CA CYS A 243 -4.83 15.79 1.93
C CYS A 243 -4.36 14.47 2.55
N VAL A 244 -3.44 13.79 1.86
CA VAL A 244 -2.69 12.64 2.39
C VAL A 244 -1.35 13.13 2.94
N ALA A 245 -1.23 13.14 4.26
CA ALA A 245 0.00 13.46 4.97
C ALA A 245 0.75 12.16 5.32
N HIS A 246 1.53 11.65 4.38
CA HIS A 246 2.22 10.37 4.56
C HIS A 246 3.36 10.48 5.60
N GLY A 247 3.75 9.36 6.22
CA GLY A 247 4.81 9.35 7.21
C GLY A 247 6.23 9.44 6.62
N ILE A 248 7.24 9.06 7.40
CA ILE A 248 8.64 9.29 7.02
C ILE A 248 9.25 8.02 6.43
N VAL A 249 9.89 8.19 5.26
CA VAL A 249 10.77 7.17 4.70
C VAL A 249 12.10 7.17 5.45
N LEU A 250 12.42 6.04 6.05
CA LEU A 250 13.65 5.78 6.79
C LEU A 250 14.61 4.95 5.93
N GLY A 251 15.90 5.20 6.12
CA GLY A 251 16.96 4.36 5.61
C GLY A 251 16.96 2.98 6.25
N SER A 252 17.80 2.08 5.73
CA SER A 252 17.94 0.71 6.27
C SER A 252 18.44 0.67 7.72
N ASP A 253 19.01 1.77 8.20
CA ASP A 253 19.46 2.00 9.57
C ASP A 253 18.36 2.55 10.51
N GLY A 254 17.14 2.76 9.99
CA GLY A 254 16.02 3.33 10.74
C GLY A 254 16.11 4.85 10.97
N GLN A 255 17.14 5.52 10.43
CA GLN A 255 17.23 6.98 10.47
C GLN A 255 16.53 7.61 9.27
N LYS A 256 16.15 8.89 9.37
CA LYS A 256 15.56 9.60 8.23
C LYS A 256 16.52 9.54 7.04
N MET A 257 15.99 9.15 5.89
CA MET A 257 16.77 9.04 4.66
C MET A 257 17.43 10.37 4.32
N SER A 258 18.73 10.36 4.01
CA SER A 258 19.42 11.56 3.54
C SER A 258 20.56 11.25 2.57
N LYS A 259 20.77 12.14 1.60
CA LYS A 259 21.86 12.06 0.63
C LYS A 259 23.24 12.06 1.30
N SER A 260 23.38 12.74 2.44
CA SER A 260 24.63 12.79 3.22
C SER A 260 24.94 11.48 3.92
N LEU A 261 23.91 10.77 4.42
CA LEU A 261 24.09 9.49 5.10
C LEU A 261 24.19 8.31 4.13
N ARG A 262 23.65 8.45 2.90
CA ARG A 262 23.57 7.37 1.90
C ARG A 262 23.00 6.07 2.49
N ASN A 263 22.04 6.21 3.40
CA ASN A 263 21.50 5.12 4.20
C ASN A 263 20.31 4.41 3.52
N TYR A 264 20.25 4.41 2.18
CA TYR A 264 19.14 3.87 1.42
C TYR A 264 19.63 3.08 0.20
N PRO A 265 18.88 2.05 -0.25
CA PRO A 265 19.21 1.32 -1.47
C PRO A 265 19.30 2.27 -2.67
N ASP A 266 20.26 2.04 -3.57
CA ASP A 266 20.35 2.84 -4.79
C ASP A 266 19.09 2.65 -5.64
N VAL A 267 18.39 3.75 -5.91
CA VAL A 267 17.10 3.74 -6.60
C VAL A 267 17.24 3.24 -8.05
N ASN A 268 18.36 3.56 -8.72
CA ASN A 268 18.59 3.08 -10.09
C ASN A 268 18.86 1.59 -10.11
N GLU A 269 19.62 1.06 -9.14
CA GLU A 269 19.84 -0.37 -9.01
C GLU A 269 18.51 -1.12 -8.81
N VAL A 270 17.63 -0.60 -7.95
CA VAL A 270 16.29 -1.17 -7.76
C VAL A 270 15.48 -1.14 -9.05
N PHE A 271 15.49 -0.03 -9.80
CA PHE A 271 14.77 0.03 -11.08
C PHE A 271 15.29 -0.96 -12.12
N HIS A 272 16.61 -1.16 -12.20
CA HIS A 272 17.20 -2.13 -13.12
C HIS A 272 16.92 -3.58 -12.71
N ARG A 273 16.90 -3.88 -11.41
CA ARG A 273 16.75 -5.24 -10.89
C ARG A 273 15.30 -5.68 -10.76
N ASP A 274 14.46 -4.84 -10.16
CA ASP A 274 13.10 -5.20 -9.72
C ASP A 274 12.01 -4.45 -10.52
N GLY A 275 12.35 -3.31 -11.15
CA GLY A 275 11.42 -2.47 -11.90
C GLY A 275 10.68 -1.43 -11.05
N SER A 276 10.13 -0.41 -11.70
CA SER A 276 9.42 0.68 -11.00
C SER A 276 8.11 0.23 -10.35
N ASP A 277 7.38 -0.71 -10.95
CA ASP A 277 6.15 -1.27 -10.36
C ASP A 277 6.43 -1.94 -9.01
N ALA A 278 7.57 -2.60 -8.84
CA ALA A 278 7.97 -3.20 -7.57
C ALA A 278 8.18 -2.14 -6.49
N MET A 279 8.85 -1.04 -6.82
CA MET A 279 9.04 0.09 -5.91
C MET A 279 7.71 0.76 -5.57
N ARG A 280 6.85 1.01 -6.57
CA ARG A 280 5.51 1.57 -6.35
C ARG A 280 4.71 0.69 -5.40
N TRP A 281 4.65 -0.61 -5.68
CA TRP A 281 3.96 -1.58 -4.84
C TRP A 281 4.48 -1.56 -3.39
N PHE A 282 5.79 -1.62 -3.20
CA PHE A 282 6.40 -1.62 -1.88
C PHE A 282 6.01 -0.39 -1.05
N LEU A 283 6.02 0.81 -1.66
CA LEU A 283 5.63 2.04 -0.98
C LEU A 283 4.12 2.08 -0.68
N MET A 284 3.29 1.77 -1.67
CA MET A 284 1.83 1.88 -1.59
C MET A 284 1.18 0.81 -0.70
N ALA A 285 1.72 -0.41 -0.70
CA ALA A 285 1.25 -1.49 0.17
C ALA A 285 1.64 -1.28 1.65
N SER A 286 2.52 -0.31 1.94
CA SER A 286 3.05 -0.09 3.28
C SER A 286 2.17 0.84 4.14
N PRO A 287 2.39 0.88 5.47
CA PRO A 287 1.70 1.81 6.37
C PRO A 287 2.04 3.29 6.16
N ILE A 288 2.95 3.65 5.24
CA ILE A 288 3.43 5.03 5.09
C ILE A 288 2.30 6.01 4.75
N LEU A 289 1.36 5.59 3.92
CA LEU A 289 0.21 6.41 3.51
C LEU A 289 -0.81 6.60 4.63
N ARG A 290 -0.70 5.82 5.72
CA ARG A 290 -1.49 5.99 6.96
C ARG A 290 -0.74 6.82 8.01
N GLY A 291 0.30 7.56 7.61
CA GLY A 291 1.12 8.42 8.48
C GLY A 291 2.23 7.69 9.25
N GLY A 292 2.42 6.38 9.03
CA GLY A 292 3.46 5.58 9.68
C GLY A 292 4.86 5.75 9.06
N ASN A 293 5.90 5.34 9.78
CA ASN A 293 7.25 5.30 9.23
C ASN A 293 7.47 4.02 8.40
N LEU A 294 8.26 4.13 7.33
CA LEU A 294 8.65 3.00 6.48
C LEU A 294 10.16 2.88 6.41
N ILE A 295 10.69 1.73 6.80
CA ILE A 295 12.10 1.37 6.58
C ILE A 295 12.21 0.76 5.18
N VAL A 296 13.00 1.38 4.31
CA VAL A 296 13.23 0.87 2.96
C VAL A 296 14.26 -0.25 2.99
N THR A 297 13.85 -1.43 2.54
CA THR A 297 14.73 -2.60 2.42
C THR A 297 14.61 -3.19 1.03
N GLU A 298 15.73 -3.65 0.47
CA GLU A 298 15.73 -4.35 -0.82
C GLU A 298 14.85 -5.60 -0.80
N GLN A 299 14.82 -6.31 0.34
CA GLN A 299 14.02 -7.51 0.51
C GLN A 299 12.52 -7.18 0.41
N GLY A 300 12.06 -6.10 1.03
CA GLY A 300 10.66 -5.66 0.92
C GLY A 300 10.24 -5.33 -0.51
N ILE A 301 11.13 -4.70 -1.29
CA ILE A 301 10.87 -4.39 -2.71
C ILE A 301 10.79 -5.68 -3.54
N ARG A 302 11.72 -6.61 -3.32
CA ARG A 302 11.71 -7.93 -3.98
C ARG A 302 10.47 -8.76 -3.63
N ASP A 303 9.97 -8.64 -2.41
CA ASP A 303 8.76 -9.34 -1.99
C ASP A 303 7.51 -8.78 -2.70
N GLY A 304 7.46 -7.49 -3.02
CA GLY A 304 6.42 -6.93 -3.89
C GLY A 304 6.34 -7.62 -5.25
N VAL A 305 7.50 -7.90 -5.87
CA VAL A 305 7.58 -8.66 -7.13
C VAL A 305 6.97 -10.06 -6.98
N ARG A 306 7.29 -10.75 -5.88
CA ARG A 306 6.84 -12.14 -5.62
C ARG A 306 5.35 -12.21 -5.32
N GLN A 307 4.83 -11.24 -4.58
CA GLN A 307 3.47 -11.28 -4.07
C GLN A 307 2.42 -11.00 -5.14
N VAL A 308 2.69 -10.11 -6.10
CA VAL A 308 1.67 -9.69 -7.08
C VAL A 308 2.16 -9.69 -8.53
N LEU A 309 3.31 -9.08 -8.84
CA LEU A 309 3.76 -8.96 -10.23
C LEU A 309 3.98 -10.33 -10.89
N ARG A 310 4.72 -11.23 -10.22
CA ARG A 310 4.95 -12.59 -10.71
C ARG A 310 3.66 -13.38 -10.89
N PRO A 311 2.75 -13.45 -9.91
CA PRO A 311 1.52 -14.20 -10.13
C PRO A 311 0.62 -13.61 -11.23
N LEU A 312 0.49 -12.28 -11.37
CA LEU A 312 -0.21 -11.68 -12.52
C LEU A 312 0.44 -12.07 -13.86
N TRP A 313 1.77 -11.96 -13.96
CA TRP A 313 2.51 -12.35 -15.15
C TRP A 313 2.35 -13.84 -15.47
N ASN A 314 2.36 -14.69 -14.45
CA ASN A 314 2.21 -16.14 -14.60
C ASN A 314 0.79 -16.50 -15.07
N ALA A 315 -0.26 -15.82 -14.59
CA ALA A 315 -1.62 -16.03 -15.06
C ALA A 315 -1.76 -15.67 -16.55
N TYR A 316 -1.22 -14.51 -16.95
CA TYR A 316 -1.18 -14.11 -18.36
C TYR A 316 -0.35 -15.07 -19.21
N SER A 317 0.87 -15.39 -18.79
CA SER A 317 1.76 -16.30 -19.53
C SER A 317 1.16 -17.69 -19.69
N PHE A 318 0.41 -18.16 -18.67
CA PHE A 318 -0.33 -19.41 -18.74
C PHE A 318 -1.44 -19.34 -19.80
N LEU A 319 -2.27 -18.29 -19.79
CA LEU A 319 -3.30 -18.10 -20.83
C LEU A 319 -2.67 -18.07 -22.23
N ALA A 320 -1.62 -17.26 -22.42
CA ALA A 320 -0.96 -17.10 -23.71
C ALA A 320 -0.29 -18.39 -24.22
N LEU A 321 0.13 -19.28 -23.32
CA LEU A 321 0.76 -20.55 -23.68
C LEU A 321 -0.25 -21.63 -24.08
N TYR A 322 -1.39 -21.70 -23.39
CA TYR A 322 -2.34 -22.82 -23.54
C TYR A 322 -3.60 -22.47 -24.33
N ALA A 323 -3.91 -21.19 -24.56
CA ALA A 323 -5.04 -20.82 -25.39
C ALA A 323 -4.68 -20.96 -26.89
N PRO A 324 -5.44 -21.73 -27.68
CA PRO A 324 -5.16 -21.92 -29.11
C PRO A 324 -5.42 -20.65 -29.94
N LYS A 325 -6.18 -19.71 -29.38
CA LYS A 325 -6.48 -18.39 -29.94
C LYS A 325 -6.69 -17.39 -28.80
N VAL A 326 -6.68 -16.10 -29.12
CA VAL A 326 -7.07 -15.05 -28.17
C VAL A 326 -8.50 -15.34 -27.70
N GLY A 327 -8.69 -15.37 -26.38
CA GLY A 327 -10.00 -15.56 -25.76
C GLY A 327 -10.96 -14.40 -26.04
N THR A 328 -12.21 -14.59 -25.70
CA THR A 328 -13.26 -13.58 -25.81
C THR A 328 -13.86 -13.26 -24.46
N TRP A 329 -14.43 -12.06 -24.35
CA TRP A 329 -15.13 -11.65 -23.13
C TRP A 329 -16.32 -12.59 -22.85
N ARG A 330 -16.37 -13.14 -21.63
CA ARG A 330 -17.37 -14.11 -21.20
C ARG A 330 -17.58 -14.15 -19.69
N THR A 331 -18.84 -14.14 -19.30
CA THR A 331 -19.27 -14.11 -17.89
C THR A 331 -20.36 -15.14 -17.55
N ASP A 332 -20.75 -16.00 -18.50
CA ASP A 332 -21.91 -16.90 -18.39
C ASP A 332 -21.55 -18.38 -18.23
N SER A 333 -20.27 -18.70 -18.00
CA SER A 333 -19.83 -20.08 -17.75
C SER A 333 -20.58 -20.69 -16.57
N ARG A 334 -21.01 -21.94 -16.73
CA ARG A 334 -21.70 -22.70 -15.68
C ARG A 334 -20.74 -23.43 -14.75
N HIS A 335 -19.47 -23.52 -15.12
CA HIS A 335 -18.47 -24.23 -14.34
C HIS A 335 -18.21 -23.50 -13.02
N VAL A 336 -18.17 -24.25 -11.91
CA VAL A 336 -18.13 -23.68 -10.56
C VAL A 336 -16.91 -22.80 -10.30
N LEU A 337 -15.74 -23.18 -10.84
CA LEU A 337 -14.52 -22.39 -10.71
C LEU A 337 -14.58 -21.07 -11.48
N ASP A 338 -15.25 -21.06 -12.64
CA ASP A 338 -15.39 -19.87 -13.50
C ASP A 338 -16.32 -18.86 -12.85
N ARG A 339 -17.48 -19.34 -12.38
CA ARG A 339 -18.42 -18.55 -11.58
C ARG A 339 -17.75 -17.96 -10.35
N TYR A 340 -16.97 -18.77 -9.62
CA TYR A 340 -16.28 -18.31 -8.42
C TYR A 340 -15.25 -17.22 -8.74
N ILE A 341 -14.39 -17.39 -9.75
CA ILE A 341 -13.35 -16.39 -10.02
C ILE A 341 -13.95 -15.06 -10.50
N LEU A 342 -15.03 -15.10 -11.28
CA LEU A 342 -15.78 -13.92 -11.71
C LEU A 342 -16.47 -13.22 -10.53
N ALA A 343 -17.13 -13.98 -9.66
CA ALA A 343 -17.75 -13.44 -8.45
C ALA A 343 -16.72 -12.84 -7.48
N LYS A 344 -15.55 -13.48 -7.35
CA LYS A 344 -14.46 -12.95 -6.54
C LYS A 344 -13.83 -11.70 -7.15
N LEU A 345 -13.81 -11.59 -8.48
CA LEU A 345 -13.39 -10.38 -9.18
C LEU A 345 -14.39 -9.23 -8.96
N ALA A 346 -15.69 -9.52 -8.87
CA ALA A 346 -16.71 -8.54 -8.47
C ALA A 346 -16.42 -7.99 -7.06
N VAL A 347 -16.12 -8.87 -6.10
CA VAL A 347 -15.72 -8.47 -4.73
C VAL A 347 -14.45 -7.62 -4.75
N LEU A 348 -13.41 -8.04 -5.49
CA LEU A 348 -12.19 -7.23 -5.66
C LEU A 348 -12.54 -5.83 -6.19
N ARG A 349 -13.36 -5.75 -7.25
CA ARG A 349 -13.76 -4.48 -7.84
C ARG A 349 -14.42 -3.58 -6.80
N GLU A 350 -15.38 -4.08 -6.04
CA GLU A 350 -16.10 -3.29 -5.03
C GLU A 350 -15.19 -2.81 -3.91
N ASP A 351 -14.43 -3.72 -3.31
CA ASP A 351 -13.57 -3.42 -2.17
C ASP A 351 -12.42 -2.49 -2.55
N LEU A 352 -11.81 -2.71 -3.73
CA LEU A 352 -10.73 -1.87 -4.23
C LEU A 352 -11.24 -0.48 -4.60
N THR A 353 -12.42 -0.38 -5.22
CA THR A 353 -13.06 0.94 -5.46
C THR A 353 -13.27 1.68 -4.14
N ARG A 354 -13.86 1.01 -3.13
CA ARG A 354 -14.10 1.61 -1.81
C ARG A 354 -12.81 2.10 -1.15
N SER A 355 -11.75 1.30 -1.20
CA SER A 355 -10.44 1.68 -0.65
C SER A 355 -9.81 2.87 -1.40
N MET A 356 -9.92 2.92 -2.73
CA MET A 356 -9.38 4.03 -3.53
C MET A 356 -10.12 5.36 -3.26
N GLU A 357 -11.45 5.32 -3.10
CA GLU A 357 -12.29 6.51 -2.79
C GLU A 357 -11.89 7.19 -1.46
N VAL A 358 -11.43 6.41 -0.48
CA VAL A 358 -10.99 6.92 0.83
C VAL A 358 -9.48 6.94 1.00
N CYS A 359 -8.73 6.90 -0.10
CA CYS A 359 -7.26 6.89 -0.10
C CYS A 359 -6.61 5.77 0.76
N ASP A 360 -7.32 4.67 1.03
CA ASP A 360 -6.75 3.49 1.68
C ASP A 360 -6.01 2.60 0.66
N ILE A 361 -4.94 3.16 0.09
CA ILE A 361 -4.16 2.50 -0.97
C ILE A 361 -3.51 1.20 -0.48
N SER A 362 -3.11 1.14 0.79
CA SER A 362 -2.55 -0.10 1.38
C SER A 362 -3.62 -1.20 1.45
N GLY A 363 -4.87 -0.85 1.78
CA GLY A 363 -6.01 -1.77 1.69
C GLY A 363 -6.28 -2.25 0.27
N ALA A 364 -6.26 -1.33 -0.71
CA ALA A 364 -6.40 -1.67 -2.13
C ALA A 364 -5.32 -2.65 -2.62
N CYS A 365 -4.05 -2.42 -2.24
CA CYS A 365 -2.96 -3.35 -2.53
C CYS A 365 -3.19 -4.74 -1.92
N GLU A 366 -3.66 -4.80 -0.68
CA GLU A 366 -3.93 -6.07 0.01
C GLU A 366 -5.06 -6.87 -0.66
N GLN A 367 -6.16 -6.20 -1.03
CA GLN A 367 -7.28 -6.84 -1.74
C GLN A 367 -6.82 -7.42 -3.09
N LEU A 368 -6.05 -6.66 -3.88
CA LEU A 368 -5.49 -7.16 -5.14
C LEU A 368 -4.54 -8.34 -4.92
N ARG A 369 -3.71 -8.31 -3.87
CA ARG A 369 -2.82 -9.42 -3.51
C ARG A 369 -3.61 -10.69 -3.20
N GLN A 370 -4.66 -10.57 -2.40
CA GLN A 370 -5.53 -11.70 -2.02
C GLN A 370 -6.27 -12.28 -3.23
N PHE A 371 -6.78 -11.43 -4.12
CA PHE A 371 -7.41 -11.87 -5.36
C PHE A 371 -6.40 -12.60 -6.26
N THR A 372 -5.20 -12.05 -6.42
CA THR A 372 -4.14 -12.63 -7.24
C THR A 372 -3.72 -14.02 -6.75
N GLU A 373 -3.75 -14.25 -5.43
CA GLU A 373 -3.57 -15.57 -4.82
C GLU A 373 -4.66 -16.55 -5.31
N ALA A 374 -5.93 -16.17 -5.21
CA ALA A 374 -7.05 -16.99 -5.64
C ALA A 374 -7.01 -17.26 -7.16
N LEU A 375 -6.66 -16.26 -7.96
CA LEU A 375 -6.51 -16.39 -9.40
C LEU A 375 -5.46 -17.46 -9.76
N THR A 376 -4.28 -17.40 -9.14
CA THR A 376 -3.14 -18.22 -9.56
C THR A 376 -3.06 -19.57 -8.88
N ASN A 377 -3.15 -19.59 -7.55
CA ASN A 377 -2.95 -20.79 -6.75
C ASN A 377 -4.22 -21.63 -6.62
N TRP A 378 -5.38 -21.06 -6.96
CA TRP A 378 -6.65 -21.79 -6.96
C TRP A 378 -7.18 -21.95 -8.38
N TYR A 379 -7.68 -20.90 -9.01
CA TYR A 379 -8.38 -20.97 -10.29
C TYR A 379 -7.50 -21.55 -11.42
N VAL A 380 -6.35 -20.91 -11.71
CA VAL A 380 -5.45 -21.36 -12.78
C VAL A 380 -4.93 -22.77 -12.50
N ARG A 381 -4.48 -23.05 -11.27
CA ARG A 381 -3.94 -24.38 -10.91
C ARG A 381 -4.98 -25.50 -11.06
N ARG A 382 -6.20 -25.29 -10.55
CA ARG A 382 -7.30 -26.27 -10.60
C ARG A 382 -7.90 -26.42 -11.99
N SER A 383 -7.75 -25.42 -12.85
CA SER A 383 -8.29 -25.45 -14.22
C SER A 383 -7.32 -25.99 -15.27
N ARG A 384 -6.07 -26.32 -14.93
CA ARG A 384 -5.03 -26.74 -15.90
C ARG A 384 -5.48 -27.83 -16.88
N LEU A 385 -6.19 -28.85 -16.39
CA LEU A 385 -6.71 -29.92 -17.24
C LEU A 385 -7.66 -29.37 -18.31
N ARG A 386 -8.54 -28.45 -17.95
CA ARG A 386 -9.47 -27.78 -18.88
C ARG A 386 -8.75 -26.98 -19.95
N PHE A 387 -7.62 -26.34 -19.61
CA PHE A 387 -6.78 -25.66 -20.60
C PHE A 387 -6.05 -26.64 -21.53
N TRP A 388 -5.64 -27.81 -21.04
CA TRP A 388 -5.07 -28.87 -21.89
C TRP A 388 -6.10 -29.50 -22.83
N GLU A 389 -7.36 -29.53 -22.41
CA GLU A 389 -8.51 -29.97 -23.21
C GLU A 389 -9.07 -28.85 -24.12
N GLU A 390 -8.42 -27.68 -24.14
CA GLU A 390 -8.83 -26.49 -24.91
C GLU A 390 -10.28 -26.04 -24.62
N ASP A 391 -10.74 -26.17 -23.37
CA ASP A 391 -12.06 -25.72 -22.94
C ASP A 391 -12.23 -24.21 -23.13
N GLY A 392 -13.08 -23.84 -24.09
CA GLY A 392 -13.38 -22.46 -24.43
C GLY A 392 -13.94 -21.65 -23.25
N ASP A 393 -14.75 -22.27 -22.38
CA ASP A 393 -15.32 -21.59 -21.21
C ASP A 393 -14.22 -21.12 -20.25
N ALA A 394 -13.22 -21.96 -20.00
CA ALA A 394 -12.11 -21.66 -19.10
C ALA A 394 -11.20 -20.55 -19.67
N ILE A 395 -10.92 -20.63 -20.97
CA ILE A 395 -10.06 -19.70 -21.71
C ILE A 395 -10.70 -18.30 -21.75
N ASP A 396 -11.96 -18.23 -22.16
CA ASP A 396 -12.72 -16.97 -22.26
C ASP A 396 -12.94 -16.34 -20.88
N THR A 397 -13.19 -17.15 -19.85
CA THR A 397 -13.29 -16.67 -18.47
C THR A 397 -11.97 -16.06 -17.99
N LEU A 398 -10.83 -16.74 -18.23
CA LEU A 398 -9.52 -16.20 -17.81
C LEU A 398 -9.12 -14.94 -18.59
N HIS A 399 -9.48 -14.86 -19.88
CA HIS A 399 -9.35 -13.65 -20.69
C HIS A 399 -10.08 -12.47 -20.03
N THR A 400 -11.36 -12.64 -19.74
CA THR A 400 -12.22 -11.65 -19.07
C THR A 400 -11.65 -11.23 -17.71
N VAL A 401 -11.21 -12.20 -16.91
CA VAL A 401 -10.65 -11.93 -15.59
C VAL A 401 -9.37 -11.10 -15.69
N LEU A 402 -8.46 -11.42 -16.61
CA LEU A 402 -7.23 -10.65 -16.81
C LEU A 402 -7.50 -9.24 -17.34
N GLU A 403 -8.46 -9.09 -18.26
CA GLU A 403 -8.89 -7.80 -18.78
C GLU A 403 -9.37 -6.88 -17.63
N VAL A 404 -10.33 -7.32 -16.83
CA VAL A 404 -10.86 -6.51 -15.72
C VAL A 404 -9.81 -6.28 -14.64
N THR A 405 -9.03 -7.30 -14.28
CA THR A 405 -7.99 -7.19 -13.25
C THR A 405 -6.94 -6.14 -13.63
N THR A 406 -6.54 -6.08 -14.91
CA THR A 406 -5.55 -5.10 -15.36
C THR A 406 -6.08 -3.67 -15.32
N ARG A 407 -7.37 -3.43 -15.59
CA ARG A 407 -8.01 -2.11 -15.37
C ARG A 407 -7.99 -1.70 -13.90
N LEU A 408 -8.40 -2.58 -13.00
CA LEU A 408 -8.41 -2.32 -11.55
C LEU A 408 -7.00 -2.09 -11.00
N ALA A 409 -6.02 -2.85 -11.48
CA ALA A 409 -4.64 -2.80 -11.00
C ALA A 409 -3.83 -1.65 -11.62
N ALA A 410 -4.28 -1.02 -12.72
CA ALA A 410 -3.51 -0.03 -13.47
C ALA A 410 -3.00 1.17 -12.65
N PRO A 411 -3.77 1.76 -11.71
CA PRO A 411 -3.26 2.83 -10.85
C PRO A 411 -2.13 2.38 -9.92
N LEU A 412 -2.10 1.08 -9.57
CA LEU A 412 -1.15 0.49 -8.63
C LEU A 412 0.10 -0.07 -9.34
N LEU A 413 -0.07 -0.65 -10.53
CA LEU A 413 0.93 -1.42 -11.26
C LEU A 413 0.90 -1.05 -12.75
N PRO A 414 1.21 0.20 -13.13
CA PRO A 414 0.92 0.70 -14.47
C PRO A 414 1.66 -0.03 -15.59
N LEU A 415 2.92 -0.44 -15.37
CA LEU A 415 3.73 -0.97 -16.47
C LEU A 415 3.33 -2.40 -16.81
N ILE A 416 3.23 -3.28 -15.82
CA ILE A 416 2.87 -4.67 -16.05
C ILE A 416 1.43 -4.81 -16.54
N THR A 417 0.52 -3.98 -16.03
CA THR A 417 -0.90 -3.99 -16.47
C THR A 417 -1.04 -3.50 -17.90
N GLU A 418 -0.28 -2.49 -18.33
CA GLU A 418 -0.26 -2.04 -19.73
C GLU A 418 0.19 -3.17 -20.68
N VAL A 419 1.24 -3.91 -20.32
CA VAL A 419 1.76 -5.02 -21.15
C VAL A 419 0.73 -6.14 -21.25
N ILE A 420 0.17 -6.57 -20.12
CA ILE A 420 -0.83 -7.65 -20.09
C ILE A 420 -2.10 -7.21 -20.82
N TRP A 421 -2.61 -6.01 -20.56
CA TRP A 421 -3.81 -5.45 -21.20
C TRP A 421 -3.69 -5.47 -22.71
N ARG A 422 -2.61 -4.91 -23.27
CA ARG A 422 -2.40 -4.88 -24.72
C ARG A 422 -2.32 -6.28 -25.32
N ALA A 423 -1.69 -7.21 -24.61
CA ALA A 423 -1.57 -8.58 -25.09
C ALA A 423 -2.89 -9.36 -25.05
N VAL A 424 -3.75 -9.09 -24.06
CA VAL A 424 -5.05 -9.75 -23.88
C VAL A 424 -6.12 -9.15 -24.80
N THR A 425 -6.13 -7.83 -24.98
CA THR A 425 -7.22 -7.10 -25.66
C THR A 425 -6.86 -6.62 -27.06
N GLY A 426 -5.57 -6.38 -27.33
CA GLY A 426 -5.11 -5.68 -28.53
C GLY A 426 -5.40 -4.18 -28.55
N GLU A 427 -5.98 -3.62 -27.48
CA GLU A 427 -6.32 -2.20 -27.41
C GLU A 427 -5.10 -1.30 -27.12
N ARG A 428 -5.30 0.02 -27.25
CA ARG A 428 -4.22 1.02 -27.19
C ARG A 428 -3.50 1.07 -25.85
N SER A 429 -4.23 1.19 -24.74
CA SER A 429 -3.65 1.33 -23.39
C SER A 429 -4.73 1.18 -22.32
N VAL A 430 -4.40 0.49 -21.23
CA VAL A 430 -5.29 0.34 -20.07
C VAL A 430 -5.56 1.68 -19.39
N HIS A 431 -4.61 2.62 -19.48
CA HIS A 431 -4.68 3.94 -18.87
C HIS A 431 -5.65 4.90 -19.56
N LEU A 432 -6.23 4.49 -20.69
CA LEU A 432 -7.24 5.25 -21.43
C LEU A 432 -8.63 4.63 -21.32
N THR A 433 -8.81 3.65 -20.43
CA THR A 433 -10.06 2.92 -20.24
C THR A 433 -10.80 3.42 -19.00
N ASP A 434 -12.12 3.26 -19.00
CA ASP A 434 -12.94 3.58 -17.83
C ASP A 434 -12.64 2.64 -16.66
N TRP A 435 -12.98 3.07 -15.44
CA TRP A 435 -13.04 2.15 -14.31
C TRP A 435 -14.14 1.09 -14.52
N PRO A 436 -13.92 -0.20 -14.21
CA PRO A 436 -14.95 -1.22 -14.35
C PRO A 436 -16.23 -0.89 -13.55
N GLN A 437 -17.38 -0.97 -14.22
CA GLN A 437 -18.69 -0.78 -13.61
C GLN A 437 -19.03 -1.94 -12.67
N ALA A 438 -19.96 -1.73 -11.73
CA ALA A 438 -20.30 -2.72 -10.71
C ALA A 438 -20.93 -4.00 -11.29
N ASP A 439 -21.65 -3.88 -12.40
CA ASP A 439 -22.33 -4.96 -13.11
C ASP A 439 -21.48 -5.58 -14.24
N ALA A 440 -20.22 -5.17 -14.38
CA ALA A 440 -19.34 -5.68 -15.43
C ALA A 440 -19.09 -7.19 -15.30
N VAL A 441 -19.07 -7.72 -14.07
CA VAL A 441 -18.89 -9.14 -13.78
C VAL A 441 -19.95 -9.63 -12.79
N PRO A 442 -20.41 -10.89 -12.89
CA PRO A 442 -21.48 -11.41 -12.05
C PRO A 442 -21.03 -11.49 -10.59
N ALA A 443 -21.88 -11.01 -9.67
CA ALA A 443 -21.68 -11.16 -8.23
C ALA A 443 -22.41 -12.42 -7.71
N ASP A 444 -21.76 -13.15 -6.81
CA ASP A 444 -22.31 -14.33 -6.13
C ASP A 444 -21.65 -14.44 -4.74
N ALA A 445 -22.15 -13.63 -3.80
CA ALA A 445 -21.54 -13.48 -2.47
C ALA A 445 -21.53 -14.79 -1.67
N ASP A 446 -22.60 -15.60 -1.80
CA ASP A 446 -22.70 -16.89 -1.13
C ASP A 446 -21.68 -17.89 -1.67
N LEU A 447 -21.49 -17.95 -2.99
CA LEU A 447 -20.46 -18.79 -3.61
C LEU A 447 -19.05 -18.34 -3.20
N VAL A 448 -18.79 -17.03 -3.18
CA VAL A 448 -17.48 -16.50 -2.76
C VAL A 448 -17.20 -16.88 -1.31
N ALA A 449 -18.16 -16.67 -0.40
CA ALA A 449 -18.01 -17.02 1.01
C ALA A 449 -17.79 -18.52 1.23
N ALA A 450 -18.53 -19.37 0.51
CA ALA A 450 -18.37 -20.82 0.58
C ALA A 450 -16.99 -21.26 0.06
N MET A 451 -16.57 -20.77 -1.11
CA MET A 451 -15.31 -21.17 -1.73
C MET A 451 -14.07 -20.58 -1.02
N ASP A 452 -14.18 -19.40 -0.41
CA ASP A 452 -13.13 -18.88 0.45
C ASP A 452 -12.95 -19.76 1.70
N GLN A 453 -14.06 -20.21 2.31
CA GLN A 453 -13.97 -21.17 3.42
C GLN A 453 -13.38 -22.52 2.96
N VAL A 454 -13.72 -23.00 1.76
CA VAL A 454 -13.08 -24.18 1.15
C VAL A 454 -11.55 -24.00 1.05
N ARG A 455 -11.09 -22.85 0.56
CA ARG A 455 -9.65 -22.53 0.45
C ARG A 455 -8.97 -22.49 1.83
N GLU A 456 -9.64 -21.94 2.83
CA GLU A 456 -9.15 -21.91 4.21
C GLU A 456 -9.03 -23.32 4.81
N VAL A 457 -10.04 -24.17 4.60
CA VAL A 457 -10.04 -25.59 4.99
C VAL A 457 -8.85 -26.32 4.36
N CYS A 458 -8.66 -26.17 3.05
CA CYS A 458 -7.53 -26.79 2.34
C CYS A 458 -6.18 -26.27 2.84
N SER A 459 -6.04 -24.97 3.08
CA SER A 459 -4.81 -24.37 3.62
C SER A 459 -4.47 -24.89 5.02
N ALA A 460 -5.45 -24.94 5.92
CA ALA A 460 -5.28 -25.44 7.28
C ALA A 460 -4.93 -26.93 7.30
N ALA A 461 -5.65 -27.76 6.53
CA ALA A 461 -5.38 -29.18 6.42
C ALA A 461 -4.03 -29.49 5.75
N SER A 462 -3.64 -28.73 4.72
CA SER A 462 -2.31 -28.85 4.11
C SER A 462 -1.19 -28.49 5.10
N SER A 463 -1.44 -27.53 6.01
CA SER A 463 -0.49 -27.16 7.06
C SER A 463 -0.30 -28.31 8.06
N LEU A 464 -1.38 -28.99 8.46
CA LEU A 464 -1.32 -30.21 9.28
C LEU A 464 -0.54 -31.33 8.59
N ARG A 465 -0.79 -31.60 7.31
CA ARG A 465 -0.02 -32.58 6.53
C ARG A 465 1.48 -32.28 6.54
N LYS A 466 1.83 -31.01 6.29
CA LYS A 466 3.22 -30.56 6.27
C LYS A 466 3.88 -30.72 7.64
N ALA A 467 3.17 -30.41 8.72
CA ALA A 467 3.68 -30.62 10.08
C ALA A 467 3.98 -32.10 10.37
N LYS A 468 3.12 -33.01 9.90
CA LYS A 468 3.33 -34.47 9.97
C LYS A 468 4.31 -35.03 8.92
N LYS A 469 4.88 -34.18 8.05
CA LYS A 469 5.74 -34.57 6.91
C LYS A 469 5.07 -35.55 5.93
N LEU A 470 3.74 -35.49 5.81
CA LEU A 470 2.97 -36.29 4.87
C LEU A 470 2.91 -35.58 3.51
N ARG A 471 3.44 -36.22 2.47
CA ARG A 471 3.43 -35.67 1.10
C ARG A 471 2.02 -35.68 0.51
N VAL A 472 1.66 -34.66 -0.28
CA VAL A 472 0.28 -34.53 -0.84
C VAL A 472 -0.12 -35.74 -1.69
N ARG A 473 0.82 -36.35 -2.42
CA ARG A 473 0.57 -37.55 -3.25
C ARG A 473 0.22 -38.80 -2.44
N LEU A 474 0.53 -38.84 -1.14
CA LEU A 474 0.09 -39.93 -0.26
C LEU A 474 -1.38 -39.72 0.11
N PRO A 475 -2.31 -40.55 -0.37
CA PRO A 475 -3.71 -40.42 0.02
C PRO A 475 -3.87 -40.63 1.51
N LEU A 476 -4.76 -39.85 2.13
CA LEU A 476 -5.10 -40.00 3.55
C LEU A 476 -6.56 -40.45 3.72
N PRO A 477 -6.90 -41.14 4.82
CA PRO A 477 -8.24 -41.72 4.98
C PRO A 477 -9.32 -40.64 4.97
N LYS A 478 -9.16 -39.61 5.82
CA LYS A 478 -10.26 -38.71 6.11
C LYS A 478 -9.82 -37.31 6.53
N LEU A 479 -10.61 -36.33 6.13
CA LEU A 479 -10.66 -35.02 6.74
C LEU A 479 -12.02 -34.81 7.39
N THR A 480 -12.05 -34.33 8.64
CA THR A 480 -13.28 -33.82 9.26
C THR A 480 -13.20 -32.30 9.31
N VAL A 481 -14.27 -31.62 8.91
CA VAL A 481 -14.39 -30.16 8.94
C VAL A 481 -15.55 -29.81 9.84
N ALA A 482 -15.24 -29.24 11.01
CA ALA A 482 -16.20 -28.81 12.00
C ALA A 482 -16.42 -27.30 11.87
N VAL A 483 -17.59 -26.89 11.37
CA VAL A 483 -17.94 -25.49 11.08
C VAL A 483 -19.40 -25.24 11.44
N ALA A 484 -19.77 -24.00 11.75
CA ALA A 484 -21.14 -23.68 12.18
C ALA A 484 -22.22 -24.01 11.13
N ASP A 485 -21.89 -23.93 9.84
CA ASP A 485 -22.79 -24.29 8.73
C ASP A 485 -22.08 -25.26 7.76
N PRO A 486 -22.16 -26.58 8.02
CA PRO A 486 -21.55 -27.60 7.16
C PRO A 486 -22.27 -27.76 5.81
N GLU A 487 -23.56 -27.41 5.71
CA GLU A 487 -24.32 -27.58 4.47
C GLU A 487 -23.80 -26.65 3.36
N ARG A 488 -23.26 -25.48 3.73
CA ARG A 488 -22.58 -24.57 2.78
C ARG A 488 -21.36 -25.20 2.09
N LEU A 489 -20.63 -26.08 2.77
CA LEU A 489 -19.43 -26.72 2.23
C LEU A 489 -19.71 -28.03 1.48
N LYS A 490 -20.89 -28.61 1.69
CA LYS A 490 -21.31 -29.90 1.13
C LYS A 490 -21.18 -30.00 -0.39
N PRO A 491 -21.54 -28.98 -1.21
CA PRO A 491 -21.34 -29.02 -2.66
C PRO A 491 -19.87 -29.11 -3.09
N PHE A 492 -18.94 -28.78 -2.19
CA PHE A 492 -17.50 -28.72 -2.45
C PHE A 492 -16.71 -29.84 -1.76
N ALA A 493 -17.38 -30.82 -1.14
CA ALA A 493 -16.72 -31.91 -0.43
C ALA A 493 -15.77 -32.70 -1.33
N GLU A 494 -16.16 -32.99 -2.57
CA GLU A 494 -15.30 -33.66 -3.56
C GLU A 494 -14.10 -32.79 -3.96
N LEU A 495 -14.31 -31.48 -4.08
CA LEU A 495 -13.25 -30.52 -4.40
C LEU A 495 -12.21 -30.48 -3.28
N ILE A 496 -12.66 -30.44 -2.01
CA ILE A 496 -11.79 -30.52 -0.82
C ILE A 496 -11.05 -31.86 -0.80
N ALA A 497 -11.76 -32.96 -1.06
CA ALA A 497 -11.18 -34.30 -1.06
C ALA A 497 -10.05 -34.44 -2.08
N ASP A 498 -10.29 -33.98 -3.31
CA ASP A 498 -9.33 -34.02 -4.39
C ASP A 498 -8.12 -33.11 -4.11
N GLU A 499 -8.37 -31.87 -3.68
CA GLU A 499 -7.30 -30.90 -3.34
C GLU A 499 -6.38 -31.43 -2.23
N LEU A 500 -6.96 -32.07 -1.23
CA LEU A 500 -6.23 -32.65 -0.11
C LEU A 500 -5.90 -34.12 -0.32
N ASN A 501 -6.18 -34.73 -1.46
CA ASN A 501 -5.98 -36.16 -1.70
C ASN A 501 -6.37 -37.01 -0.46
N VAL A 502 -7.60 -36.81 0.04
CA VAL A 502 -8.20 -37.60 1.12
C VAL A 502 -9.32 -38.46 0.55
N LYS A 503 -9.56 -39.64 1.11
CA LYS A 503 -10.61 -40.56 0.62
C LYS A 503 -12.02 -40.08 0.99
N GLN A 504 -12.16 -39.40 2.12
CA GLN A 504 -13.44 -38.90 2.60
C GLN A 504 -13.30 -37.52 3.24
N VAL A 505 -14.31 -36.67 3.03
CA VAL A 505 -14.51 -35.42 3.76
C VAL A 505 -15.80 -35.55 4.56
N GLU A 506 -15.71 -35.47 5.87
CA GLU A 506 -16.85 -35.41 6.78
C GLU A 506 -17.06 -33.96 7.21
N LEU A 507 -18.29 -33.48 7.12
CA LEU A 507 -18.69 -32.13 7.53
C LEU A 507 -19.59 -32.26 8.76
N THR A 508 -19.34 -31.44 9.77
CA THR A 508 -20.08 -31.46 11.04
C THR A 508 -20.20 -30.07 11.64
N ASP A 509 -21.24 -29.84 12.45
CA ASP A 509 -21.44 -28.63 13.25
C ASP A 509 -20.94 -28.78 14.70
N ASP A 510 -20.48 -29.97 15.07
CA ASP A 510 -19.96 -30.28 16.40
C ASP A 510 -18.52 -29.78 16.59
N ILE A 511 -18.36 -28.47 16.77
CA ILE A 511 -17.06 -27.81 17.02
C ILE A 511 -16.49 -28.19 18.39
N ASP A 512 -17.36 -28.34 19.40
CA ASP A 512 -16.98 -28.57 20.80
C ASP A 512 -16.30 -29.93 21.00
N THR A 513 -16.60 -30.92 20.16
CA THR A 513 -15.89 -32.21 20.15
C THR A 513 -14.42 -32.10 19.75
N TYR A 514 -14.08 -31.16 18.85
CA TYR A 514 -12.73 -31.07 18.26
C TYR A 514 -11.88 -29.92 18.80
N GLY A 515 -12.48 -29.00 19.56
CA GLY A 515 -11.76 -27.91 20.18
C GLY A 515 -12.62 -27.10 21.12
N ARG A 516 -12.02 -26.05 21.67
CA ARG A 516 -12.69 -25.13 22.61
C ARG A 516 -12.28 -23.71 22.33
N PHE A 517 -13.19 -22.78 22.54
CA PHE A 517 -12.85 -21.36 22.50
C PHE A 517 -12.07 -20.97 23.76
N GLU A 518 -10.83 -20.53 23.58
CA GLU A 518 -10.04 -19.91 24.62
C GLU A 518 -10.18 -18.39 24.52
N LEU A 519 -10.63 -17.79 25.61
CA LEU A 519 -10.84 -16.35 25.72
C LEU A 519 -9.60 -15.71 26.36
N THR A 520 -9.19 -14.54 25.86
CA THR A 520 -8.12 -13.74 26.47
C THR A 520 -8.50 -12.27 26.51
N VAL A 521 -8.25 -11.59 27.62
CA VAL A 521 -8.57 -10.16 27.77
C VAL A 521 -7.49 -9.31 27.11
N ASN A 522 -7.90 -8.34 26.27
CA ASN A 522 -7.02 -7.31 25.73
C ASN A 522 -6.87 -6.16 26.73
N ALA A 523 -5.97 -6.34 27.71
CA ALA A 523 -5.78 -5.40 28.81
C ALA A 523 -5.47 -3.96 28.36
N ARG A 524 -4.85 -3.78 27.18
CA ARG A 524 -4.49 -2.45 26.65
C ARG A 524 -5.72 -1.66 26.19
N VAL A 525 -6.68 -2.35 25.57
CA VAL A 525 -7.93 -1.74 25.06
C VAL A 525 -8.96 -1.63 26.17
N ALA A 526 -9.08 -2.67 27.01
CA ALA A 526 -10.07 -2.71 28.07
C ALA A 526 -9.71 -1.84 29.29
N GLY A 527 -8.41 -1.62 29.53
CA GLY A 527 -7.88 -0.92 30.71
C GLY A 527 -8.43 0.50 30.91
N PRO A 528 -8.46 1.37 29.88
CA PRO A 528 -9.02 2.73 30.00
C PRO A 528 -10.47 2.79 30.51
N ARG A 529 -11.30 1.78 30.19
CA ARG A 529 -12.72 1.73 30.58
C ARG A 529 -12.94 0.96 31.88
N LEU A 530 -12.31 -0.21 32.00
CA LEU A 530 -12.52 -1.13 33.14
C LEU A 530 -11.66 -0.82 34.36
N GLY A 531 -10.59 -0.03 34.22
CA GLY A 531 -9.73 0.38 35.33
C GLY A 531 -9.24 -0.81 36.17
N LYS A 532 -9.55 -0.80 37.47
CA LYS A 532 -9.15 -1.85 38.43
C LYS A 532 -9.81 -3.21 38.16
N ASP A 533 -10.98 -3.22 37.52
CA ASP A 533 -11.76 -4.43 37.28
C ASP A 533 -11.18 -5.26 36.12
N VAL A 534 -10.25 -4.70 35.33
CA VAL A 534 -9.55 -5.43 34.26
C VAL A 534 -8.77 -6.63 34.80
N GLN A 535 -8.20 -6.52 36.01
CA GLN A 535 -7.47 -7.64 36.63
C GLN A 535 -8.42 -8.74 37.10
N ALA A 536 -9.61 -8.36 37.59
CA ALA A 536 -10.65 -9.31 37.94
C ALA A 536 -11.16 -10.05 36.68
N ALA A 537 -11.39 -9.31 35.59
CA ALA A 537 -11.73 -9.87 34.28
C ALA A 537 -10.69 -10.86 33.77
N ILE A 538 -9.39 -10.49 33.76
CA ILE A 538 -8.29 -11.38 33.34
C ILE A 538 -8.28 -12.66 34.17
N LYS A 539 -8.48 -12.55 35.50
CA LYS A 539 -8.48 -13.69 36.40
C LYS A 539 -9.67 -14.62 36.15
N ALA A 540 -10.87 -14.06 35.96
CA ALA A 540 -12.08 -14.82 35.65
C ALA A 540 -11.97 -15.54 34.31
N VAL A 541 -11.48 -14.85 33.26
CA VAL A 541 -11.23 -15.47 31.95
C VAL A 541 -10.21 -16.60 32.05
N LYS A 542 -9.09 -16.42 32.78
CA LYS A 542 -8.10 -17.49 33.00
C LYS A 542 -8.64 -18.68 33.82
N ALA A 543 -9.63 -18.45 34.67
CA ALA A 543 -10.29 -19.50 35.44
C ALA A 543 -11.35 -20.27 34.63
N GLY A 544 -11.68 -19.80 33.43
CA GLY A 544 -12.74 -20.38 32.60
C GLY A 544 -14.14 -19.82 32.90
N ASP A 545 -14.25 -18.79 33.74
CA ASP A 545 -15.53 -18.17 34.16
C ASP A 545 -16.01 -17.07 33.18
N GLY A 546 -15.45 -17.04 31.97
CA GLY A 546 -15.81 -16.08 30.93
C GLY A 546 -17.00 -16.58 30.11
N VAL A 547 -18.10 -15.84 30.08
CA VAL A 547 -19.30 -16.18 29.30
C VAL A 547 -19.50 -15.14 28.19
N VAL A 548 -19.40 -15.57 26.94
CA VAL A 548 -19.74 -14.73 25.79
C VAL A 548 -21.27 -14.65 25.70
N ASN A 549 -21.79 -13.43 25.75
CA ASN A 549 -23.21 -13.12 25.67
C ASN A 549 -23.67 -13.08 24.20
N PRO A 550 -24.99 -13.22 23.92
CA PRO A 550 -25.53 -13.17 22.56
C PRO A 550 -25.29 -11.84 21.81
N ASP A 551 -25.03 -10.75 22.53
CA ASP A 551 -24.72 -9.43 21.97
C ASP A 551 -23.22 -9.26 21.62
N GLY A 552 -22.42 -10.32 21.78
CA GLY A 552 -20.98 -10.31 21.52
C GLY A 552 -20.14 -9.74 22.66
N THR A 553 -20.73 -9.38 23.80
CA THR A 553 -19.96 -8.98 24.99
C THR A 553 -19.48 -10.20 25.78
N LEU A 554 -18.41 -10.05 26.56
CA LEU A 554 -17.88 -11.11 27.42
C LEU A 554 -18.10 -10.74 28.89
N THR A 555 -18.90 -11.52 29.60
CA THR A 555 -19.03 -11.41 31.06
C THR A 555 -17.90 -12.19 31.72
N ALA A 556 -17.05 -11.53 32.51
CA ALA A 556 -15.95 -12.18 33.24
C ALA A 556 -15.80 -11.56 34.64
N GLY A 557 -16.29 -12.28 35.66
CA GLY A 557 -16.36 -11.77 37.03
C GLY A 557 -17.31 -10.56 37.14
N PRO A 558 -16.90 -9.42 37.74
CA PRO A 558 -17.74 -8.23 37.85
C PRO A 558 -17.75 -7.35 36.59
N ALA A 559 -16.96 -7.69 35.56
CA ALA A 559 -16.77 -6.87 34.38
C ALA A 559 -17.48 -7.47 33.15
N VAL A 560 -18.01 -6.59 32.30
CA VAL A 560 -18.50 -6.92 30.96
C VAL A 560 -17.54 -6.28 29.96
N LEU A 561 -16.86 -7.09 29.16
CA LEU A 561 -15.95 -6.64 28.11
C LEU A 561 -16.70 -6.48 26.78
N GLN A 562 -16.35 -5.43 26.04
CA GLN A 562 -16.80 -5.20 24.67
C GLN A 562 -16.08 -6.13 23.68
N PRO A 563 -16.62 -6.39 22.47
CA PRO A 563 -16.01 -7.27 21.47
C PRO A 563 -14.52 -6.97 21.17
N GLU A 564 -14.13 -5.69 21.17
CA GLU A 564 -12.76 -5.23 20.93
C GLU A 564 -11.80 -5.37 22.13
N GLU A 565 -12.35 -5.68 23.31
CA GLU A 565 -11.62 -5.73 24.58
C GLU A 565 -11.20 -7.15 24.99
N TYR A 566 -11.58 -8.16 24.21
CA TYR A 566 -11.11 -9.54 24.37
C TYR A 566 -10.83 -10.17 23.01
N ASN A 567 -10.08 -11.26 23.01
CA ASN A 567 -9.90 -12.12 21.86
C ASN A 567 -10.49 -13.49 22.17
N SER A 568 -11.26 -14.03 21.23
CA SER A 568 -11.67 -15.43 21.22
C SER A 568 -10.83 -16.19 20.21
N ARG A 569 -10.15 -17.25 20.65
CA ARG A 569 -9.37 -18.11 19.77
C ARG A 569 -9.86 -19.54 19.91
N LEU A 570 -10.19 -20.17 18.79
CA LEU A 570 -10.49 -21.59 18.77
C LEU A 570 -9.20 -22.40 18.91
N VAL A 571 -9.14 -23.24 19.93
CA VAL A 571 -7.98 -24.09 20.26
C VAL A 571 -8.36 -25.54 20.03
N ALA A 572 -7.54 -26.22 19.22
CA ALA A 572 -7.65 -27.64 18.94
C ALA A 572 -7.59 -28.48 20.22
N ALA A 573 -8.47 -29.48 20.34
CA ALA A 573 -8.40 -30.48 21.40
C ALA A 573 -7.15 -31.38 21.24
N ASP A 574 -6.80 -31.71 19.99
CA ASP A 574 -5.54 -32.38 19.63
C ASP A 574 -4.77 -31.53 18.60
N PRO A 575 -3.79 -30.72 19.04
CA PRO A 575 -3.00 -29.87 18.15
C PRO A 575 -2.16 -30.62 17.11
N GLU A 576 -1.93 -31.93 17.26
CA GLU A 576 -1.17 -32.69 16.28
C GLU A 576 -2.00 -33.02 15.04
N SER A 577 -3.30 -33.24 15.21
CA SER A 577 -4.22 -33.63 14.14
C SER A 577 -5.23 -32.55 13.76
N THR A 578 -5.37 -31.50 14.56
CA THR A 578 -6.42 -30.50 14.42
C THR A 578 -5.86 -29.09 14.29
N ALA A 579 -6.40 -28.31 13.35
CA ALA A 579 -6.04 -26.91 13.12
C ALA A 579 -7.29 -26.03 13.08
N ALA A 580 -7.21 -24.85 13.69
CA ALA A 580 -8.27 -23.85 13.62
C ALA A 580 -8.25 -23.11 12.29
N LEU A 581 -9.45 -22.86 11.76
CA LEU A 581 -9.66 -21.96 10.63
C LEU A 581 -9.46 -20.49 11.06
N PRO A 582 -9.11 -19.59 10.12
CA PRO A 582 -9.03 -18.15 10.39
C PRO A 582 -10.31 -17.60 11.03
N GLY A 583 -10.17 -16.58 11.87
CA GLY A 583 -11.31 -15.90 12.51
C GLY A 583 -12.14 -16.77 13.46
N GLY A 584 -11.72 -18.00 13.78
CA GLY A 584 -12.51 -18.93 14.57
C GLY A 584 -13.68 -19.55 13.81
N ALA A 585 -13.63 -19.58 12.48
CA ALA A 585 -14.70 -20.08 11.61
C ALA A 585 -14.97 -21.60 11.75
N GLY A 586 -14.08 -22.34 12.42
CA GLY A 586 -14.20 -23.77 12.64
C GLY A 586 -12.86 -24.45 12.83
N LEU A 587 -12.87 -25.79 12.81
CA LEU A 587 -11.69 -26.65 12.95
C LEU A 587 -11.63 -27.64 11.80
N VAL A 588 -10.41 -28.01 11.41
CA VAL A 588 -10.16 -29.14 10.52
C VAL A 588 -9.37 -30.20 11.26
N VAL A 589 -9.78 -31.46 11.14
CA VAL A 589 -9.16 -32.61 11.78
C VAL A 589 -8.71 -33.56 10.69
N LEU A 590 -7.41 -33.79 10.62
CA LEU A 590 -6.80 -34.63 9.61
C LEU A 590 -6.44 -35.99 10.20
N ASP A 591 -7.07 -37.04 9.65
CA ASP A 591 -6.63 -38.41 9.90
C ASP A 591 -5.31 -38.65 9.16
N GLY A 592 -4.24 -38.81 9.94
CA GLY A 592 -2.89 -39.04 9.44
C GLY A 592 -2.51 -40.51 9.37
N ALA A 593 -3.42 -41.45 9.62
CA ALA A 593 -3.13 -42.87 9.58
C ALA A 593 -2.78 -43.32 8.16
N VAL A 594 -1.61 -43.94 8.00
CA VAL A 594 -1.14 -44.45 6.71
C VAL A 594 -1.25 -45.97 6.74
N THR A 595 -2.25 -46.52 6.03
CA THR A 595 -2.39 -47.97 5.87
C THR A 595 -1.46 -48.48 4.76
N PRO A 596 -1.13 -49.79 4.73
CA PRO A 596 -0.33 -50.38 3.65
C PRO A 596 -0.90 -50.10 2.25
N GLU A 597 -2.22 -50.06 2.11
CA GLU A 597 -2.92 -49.78 0.85
C GLU A 597 -2.74 -48.32 0.43
N LEU A 598 -2.84 -47.38 1.37
CA LEU A 598 -2.64 -45.95 1.10
C LEU A 598 -1.19 -45.65 0.75
N GLU A 599 -0.21 -46.29 1.41
CA GLU A 599 1.19 -46.15 1.04
C GLU A 599 1.49 -46.74 -0.35
N ALA A 600 0.87 -47.88 -0.71
CA ALA A 600 0.99 -48.47 -2.04
C ALA A 600 0.44 -47.53 -3.14
N GLU A 601 -0.72 -46.89 -2.89
CA GLU A 601 -1.27 -45.91 -3.82
C GLU A 601 -0.43 -44.63 -3.87
N GLY A 602 0.07 -44.16 -2.72
CA GLY A 602 0.97 -43.03 -2.63
C GLY A 602 2.25 -43.25 -3.44
N TRP A 603 2.83 -44.45 -3.33
CA TRP A 603 3.95 -44.91 -4.12
C TRP A 603 3.64 -44.88 -5.63
N ALA A 604 2.46 -45.38 -6.04
CA ALA A 604 2.05 -45.34 -7.44
C ALA A 604 1.95 -43.90 -7.98
N LYS A 605 1.39 -42.97 -7.19
CA LYS A 605 1.34 -41.54 -7.54
C LYS A 605 2.72 -40.89 -7.62
N ASP A 606 3.67 -41.31 -6.80
CA ASP A 606 5.07 -40.88 -6.93
C ASP A 606 5.69 -41.38 -8.25
N ARG A 607 5.45 -42.64 -8.63
CA ARG A 607 5.92 -43.20 -9.91
C ARG A 607 5.34 -42.46 -11.12
N ILE A 608 4.06 -42.11 -11.08
CA ILE A 608 3.42 -41.33 -12.16
C ILE A 608 4.15 -39.99 -12.34
N ARG A 609 4.42 -39.27 -11.25
CA ARG A 609 5.14 -37.99 -11.31
C ARG A 609 6.52 -38.15 -11.95
N GLU A 610 7.29 -39.12 -11.49
CA GLU A 610 8.66 -39.33 -11.97
C GLU A 610 8.69 -39.79 -13.43
N LEU A 611 7.70 -40.59 -13.85
CA LEU A 611 7.51 -40.96 -15.25
C LEU A 611 7.18 -39.74 -16.12
N GLN A 612 6.31 -38.84 -15.64
CA GLN A 612 6.00 -37.58 -16.32
C GLN A 612 7.22 -36.63 -16.39
N GLU A 613 8.04 -36.61 -15.33
CA GLU A 613 9.31 -35.86 -15.31
C GLU A 613 10.33 -36.46 -16.30
N LEU A 614 10.41 -37.80 -16.37
CA LEU A 614 11.23 -38.51 -17.35
C LEU A 614 10.79 -38.20 -18.79
N ARG A 615 9.48 -38.24 -19.08
CA ARG A 615 8.93 -37.83 -20.40
C ARG A 615 9.39 -36.44 -20.79
N LYS A 616 9.25 -35.48 -19.88
CA LYS A 616 9.67 -34.10 -20.14
C LYS A 616 11.18 -33.99 -20.39
N SER A 617 11.99 -34.69 -19.59
CA SER A 617 13.46 -34.68 -19.73
C SER A 617 13.95 -35.36 -21.03
N THR A 618 13.15 -36.28 -21.58
CA THR A 618 13.44 -37.01 -22.83
C THR A 618 12.81 -36.36 -24.07
N GLY A 619 12.19 -35.18 -23.92
CA GLY A 619 11.61 -34.42 -25.03
C GLY A 619 10.27 -34.95 -25.54
N LEU A 620 9.57 -35.77 -24.77
CA LEU A 620 8.22 -36.22 -25.08
C LEU A 620 7.18 -35.21 -24.55
N ASP A 621 6.16 -34.95 -25.36
CA ASP A 621 5.04 -34.12 -24.94
C ASP A 621 4.11 -34.91 -24.00
N VAL A 622 3.42 -34.21 -23.10
CA VAL A 622 2.49 -34.84 -22.12
C VAL A 622 1.33 -35.56 -22.82
N SER A 623 0.97 -35.12 -24.03
CA SER A 623 -0.06 -35.72 -24.88
C SER A 623 0.41 -36.97 -25.65
N ASP A 624 1.72 -37.25 -25.70
CA ASP A 624 2.24 -38.40 -26.44
C ASP A 624 1.78 -39.72 -25.83
N ARG A 625 1.52 -40.72 -26.69
CA ARG A 625 1.27 -42.10 -26.28
C ARG A 625 2.60 -42.83 -26.14
N ILE A 626 2.78 -43.63 -25.10
CA ILE A 626 4.07 -44.26 -24.79
C ILE A 626 3.97 -45.76 -24.49
N SER A 627 5.03 -46.51 -24.79
CA SER A 627 5.26 -47.86 -24.25
C SER A 627 6.22 -47.78 -23.06
N VAL A 628 5.91 -48.50 -21.98
CA VAL A 628 6.69 -48.46 -20.73
C VAL A 628 7.11 -49.86 -20.31
N VAL A 629 8.40 -50.05 -20.05
CA VAL A 629 8.95 -51.22 -19.37
C VAL A 629 9.56 -50.78 -18.05
N ILE A 630 9.09 -51.37 -16.95
CA ILE A 630 9.46 -50.98 -15.59
C ILE A 630 9.98 -52.19 -14.79
N ALA A 631 11.17 -52.04 -14.21
CA ALA A 631 11.70 -52.93 -13.18
C ALA A 631 11.43 -52.32 -11.81
N VAL A 632 10.78 -53.10 -10.94
CA VAL A 632 10.43 -52.70 -9.56
C VAL A 632 11.11 -53.68 -8.60
N PRO A 633 11.67 -53.23 -7.46
CA PRO A 633 12.19 -54.11 -6.43
C PRO A 633 11.14 -55.11 -5.94
N ALA A 634 11.60 -56.30 -5.54
CA ALA A 634 10.72 -57.40 -5.11
C ALA A 634 9.75 -57.00 -3.99
N GLU A 635 10.19 -56.15 -3.05
CA GLU A 635 9.40 -55.65 -1.94
C GLU A 635 8.22 -54.75 -2.35
N ARG A 636 8.26 -54.14 -3.56
CA ARG A 636 7.20 -53.25 -4.07
C ARG A 636 6.47 -53.80 -5.30
N GLN A 637 6.79 -55.04 -5.71
CA GLN A 637 6.21 -55.67 -6.89
C GLN A 637 4.69 -55.81 -6.80
N ALA A 638 4.17 -56.16 -5.61
CA ALA A 638 2.73 -56.26 -5.36
C ALA A 638 2.01 -54.91 -5.49
N TRP A 639 2.63 -53.82 -5.02
CA TRP A 639 2.09 -52.47 -5.15
C TRP A 639 2.00 -52.05 -6.61
N ALA A 640 3.07 -52.30 -7.36
CA ALA A 640 3.14 -51.98 -8.78
C ALA A 640 2.10 -52.76 -9.60
N GLN A 641 1.89 -54.04 -9.29
CA GLN A 641 0.84 -54.85 -9.93
C GLN A 641 -0.55 -54.33 -9.61
N THR A 642 -0.82 -54.00 -8.34
CA THR A 642 -2.13 -53.50 -7.89
C THR A 642 -2.51 -52.18 -8.57
N HIS A 643 -1.55 -51.28 -8.76
CA HIS A 643 -1.77 -49.95 -9.34
C HIS A 643 -1.31 -49.83 -10.80
N ARG A 644 -1.11 -50.95 -11.50
CA ARG A 644 -0.63 -50.97 -12.90
C ARG A 644 -1.49 -50.07 -13.79
N ASP A 645 -2.81 -50.26 -13.74
CA ASP A 645 -3.74 -49.57 -14.64
C ASP A 645 -3.84 -48.08 -14.32
N LEU A 646 -3.74 -47.71 -13.03
CA LEU A 646 -3.65 -46.32 -12.60
C LEU A 646 -2.39 -45.65 -13.17
N ILE A 647 -1.23 -46.29 -13.00
CA ILE A 647 0.04 -45.73 -13.49
C ILE A 647 0.01 -45.63 -15.01
N ALA A 648 -0.43 -46.68 -15.71
CA ALA A 648 -0.49 -46.73 -17.16
C ALA A 648 -1.46 -45.69 -17.74
N GLY A 649 -2.63 -45.52 -17.13
CA GLY A 649 -3.64 -44.55 -17.55
C GLY A 649 -3.14 -43.11 -17.44
N GLU A 650 -2.60 -42.74 -16.28
CA GLU A 650 -2.14 -41.38 -15.96
C GLU A 650 -0.91 -40.92 -16.77
N ILE A 651 -0.19 -41.86 -17.39
CA ILE A 651 0.94 -41.56 -18.28
C ILE A 651 0.61 -41.83 -19.76
N LEU A 652 -0.65 -42.09 -20.10
CA LEU A 652 -1.10 -42.39 -21.46
C LEU A 652 -0.34 -43.57 -22.11
N ALA A 653 0.02 -44.59 -21.31
CA ALA A 653 0.74 -45.75 -21.81
C ALA A 653 -0.16 -46.66 -22.64
N THR A 654 0.28 -47.00 -23.86
CA THR A 654 -0.37 -48.00 -24.72
C THR A 654 0.06 -49.42 -24.37
N SER A 655 1.26 -49.58 -23.78
CA SER A 655 1.73 -50.81 -23.15
C SER A 655 2.51 -50.51 -21.88
N PHE A 656 2.32 -51.34 -20.85
CA PHE A 656 2.98 -51.19 -19.56
C PHE A 656 3.39 -52.57 -19.05
N GLU A 657 4.69 -52.89 -19.10
CA GLU A 657 5.21 -54.22 -18.81
C GLU A 657 6.20 -54.21 -17.64
N PHE A 658 6.15 -55.27 -16.82
CA PHE A 658 7.12 -55.49 -15.76
C PHE A 658 8.28 -56.34 -16.28
N GLY A 659 9.50 -55.80 -16.23
CA GLY A 659 10.71 -56.48 -16.73
C GLY A 659 11.96 -55.61 -16.59
N ASP A 660 13.14 -56.19 -16.80
CA ASP A 660 14.41 -55.45 -16.73
C ASP A 660 14.58 -54.57 -17.99
N PRO A 661 14.53 -53.23 -17.89
CA PRO A 661 14.57 -52.36 -19.05
C PRO A 661 15.99 -52.26 -19.62
N CYS A 662 16.14 -52.54 -20.92
CA CYS A 662 17.40 -52.30 -21.62
C CYS A 662 17.72 -50.79 -21.62
N GLY A 663 18.85 -50.40 -21.03
CA GLY A 663 19.23 -48.99 -20.89
C GLY A 663 18.36 -48.18 -19.91
N GLY A 664 17.61 -48.84 -19.01
CA GLY A 664 16.64 -48.17 -18.14
C GLY A 664 17.23 -47.11 -17.23
N VAL A 665 16.51 -45.99 -17.10
CA VAL A 665 16.83 -44.86 -16.22
C VAL A 665 16.29 -45.15 -14.82
N ASP A 666 17.08 -44.89 -13.80
CA ASP A 666 16.64 -44.96 -12.39
C ASP A 666 15.77 -43.73 -12.09
N ILE A 667 14.54 -43.98 -11.64
CA ILE A 667 13.57 -42.93 -11.31
C ILE A 667 13.36 -42.78 -9.79
N GLY A 668 14.11 -43.52 -8.97
CA GLY A 668 14.03 -43.50 -7.51
C GLY A 668 13.52 -44.83 -6.93
N ASP A 669 13.77 -45.04 -5.63
CA ASP A 669 13.39 -46.25 -4.89
C ASP A 669 13.85 -47.58 -5.52
N GLY A 670 14.95 -47.57 -6.29
CA GLY A 670 15.46 -48.75 -7.00
C GLY A 670 14.58 -49.18 -8.20
N VAL A 671 13.71 -48.29 -8.69
CA VAL A 671 12.86 -48.51 -9.85
C VAL A 671 13.58 -48.05 -11.11
N ARG A 672 13.71 -48.93 -12.11
CA ARG A 672 14.30 -48.61 -13.41
C ARG A 672 13.25 -48.66 -14.51
N VAL A 673 13.29 -47.70 -15.43
CA VAL A 673 12.30 -47.55 -16.48
C VAL A 673 12.93 -47.28 -17.84
N THR A 674 12.37 -47.87 -18.89
CA THR A 674 12.50 -47.37 -20.26
C THR A 674 11.13 -46.94 -20.78
N ILE A 675 11.07 -45.74 -21.37
CA ILE A 675 9.90 -45.22 -22.09
C ILE A 675 10.25 -45.02 -23.56
N ALA A 676 9.30 -45.28 -24.45
CA ALA A 676 9.42 -44.98 -25.88
C ALA A 676 8.09 -44.44 -26.40
N LYS A 677 8.14 -43.50 -27.36
CA LYS A 677 6.94 -42.99 -28.04
C LYS A 677 6.29 -44.13 -28.82
N ALA A 678 5.02 -44.40 -28.54
CA ALA A 678 4.22 -45.29 -29.35
C ALA A 678 3.91 -44.59 -30.68
N GLY A 679 4.07 -45.34 -31.77
CA GLY A 679 3.86 -44.84 -33.14
C GLY A 679 2.41 -44.55 -33.47
#